data_AF-A0A3D8ITX6-F1
#
_entry.id   AF-A0A3D8ITX6-F1
#
_cell.length_a   1.000
_cell.length_b   1.000
_cell.length_c   1.000
_cell.angle_alpha   90.00
_cell.angle_beta   90.00
_cell.angle_gamma   90.00
#
_symmetry.space_group_name_H-M   'P 1'
#
loop_
_entity.id
_entity.type
_entity.pdbx_description
1 polymer ?
#
loop_
_entity_poly.entity_id
_entity_poly.type
_entity_poly.pdbx_seq_one_letter_code
_entity_poly.pdbx_strand_id
1 'polypeptide(L)'
;GENNQLTSVSSTTSGTLSLDGASNENGVSASVLSAIVGNTTTLNFNGANGKKAEMTLGDGGNELKAITLGSNAVENKLILTQGDTSIESAVNVGANQALAFDLANGTTLALSQGLSSSNGGTSLFNVKDSASSTINGNITLSNNGVNNATIGNNGTLTLQGENNQLTSVSSTTSGTLSLDGASNENGVSASVSNAITGNSTTLNFNGANGKKAEMTLDDGGNELKAITLGDSATNNKLILSTGSTSVTEGVNVGANQALAFDLGDGVNLALVGNLANAGESEINFNGSNGILISSISTTAGATTIKIAEDKSGVIQGAISTTDGATNVNFAGIGTLTLQGENNQLTSVTSTTSGTLSLDGASNENGVSASVLSAIVGNTTTLNFNGANGKKAEMTLSDCGNFLKAITLGSNAVENKLILTQGDTSIESAVNVGASQALTFDLGDGVNLILADNLANAGESEINFNGSNGILISSISTTAGATTIKIAEDKSGVIQGAISTTDGATNVNFAGVGTLTLQGENNQLTSVSSTTSGILSLNGAGVSASVSNAIIGNSTTLDFNGRTGKKAEMTLNASGNFLKAITLGSNAVENKLILSQGDTSIQSNTTITTGQALTFDLKDGVNLINTISNIGGNTNLEFNGINGTFTGTLSTSGGATTIKITESKSGTITGAVTTDSGAITTIDFSNGSNVKSL
;
A
#
# COMPACT_ATOMS: atom_id res chain seq x y z
N GLY A 1 3.76 -51.33 -46.32
CA GLY A 1 2.86 -50.59 -47.23
C GLY A 1 1.97 -49.67 -46.43
N GLU A 2 0.91 -49.13 -47.01
CA GLU A 2 -0.11 -48.41 -46.24
C GLU A 2 -1.08 -49.39 -45.55
N ASN A 3 -1.57 -49.01 -44.36
CA ASN A 3 -2.61 -49.69 -43.60
C ASN A 3 -2.30 -51.15 -43.23
N ASN A 4 -1.05 -51.45 -42.85
CA ASN A 4 -0.74 -52.79 -42.35
C ASN A 4 -1.40 -52.97 -40.97
N GLN A 5 -2.24 -53.98 -40.81
CA GLN A 5 -2.80 -54.33 -39.51
C GLN A 5 -2.08 -55.55 -38.95
N LEU A 6 -1.44 -55.38 -37.81
CA LEU A 6 -0.79 -56.44 -37.05
C LEU A 6 -1.68 -56.79 -35.86
N THR A 7 -2.02 -58.06 -35.71
CA THR A 7 -2.80 -58.50 -34.54
C THR A 7 -1.98 -58.35 -33.26
N SER A 8 -0.71 -58.76 -33.29
CA SER A 8 0.20 -58.62 -32.18
C SER A 8 1.64 -58.47 -32.67
N VAL A 9 2.48 -57.84 -31.86
CA VAL A 9 3.93 -57.79 -32.04
C VAL A 9 4.55 -58.28 -30.73
N SER A 10 5.27 -59.39 -30.79
CA SER A 10 5.99 -59.92 -29.65
C SER A 10 7.39 -60.31 -30.09
N SER A 11 8.37 -60.08 -29.21
CA SER A 11 9.74 -60.53 -29.40
C SER A 11 10.24 -61.05 -28.06
N THR A 12 10.90 -62.20 -28.05
CA THR A 12 11.53 -62.75 -26.84
C THR A 12 12.96 -62.24 -26.65
N THR A 13 13.48 -61.53 -27.65
CA THR A 13 14.81 -60.87 -27.70
C THR A 13 14.65 -59.43 -28.17
N SER A 14 15.71 -58.63 -28.23
CA SER A 14 15.64 -57.30 -28.87
C SER A 14 15.17 -57.41 -30.32
N GLY A 15 14.05 -56.79 -30.67
CA GLY A 15 13.49 -56.75 -32.02
C GLY A 15 13.25 -55.32 -32.49
N THR A 16 13.34 -55.07 -33.79
CA THR A 16 13.04 -53.76 -34.38
C THR A 16 11.90 -53.88 -35.38
N LEU A 17 10.85 -53.08 -35.17
CA LEU A 17 9.77 -52.89 -36.14
C LEU A 17 10.02 -51.57 -36.88
N SER A 18 10.39 -51.67 -38.15
CA SER A 18 10.77 -50.52 -38.98
C SER A 18 9.65 -50.10 -39.91
N LEU A 19 9.30 -48.81 -39.87
CA LEU A 19 8.35 -48.14 -40.74
C LEU A 19 9.13 -47.23 -41.70
N ASP A 20 9.54 -47.79 -42.84
CA ASP A 20 10.28 -47.06 -43.86
C ASP A 20 9.34 -46.35 -44.85
N GLY A 21 8.85 -45.18 -44.43
CA GLY A 21 7.98 -44.33 -45.26
C GLY A 21 8.71 -43.74 -46.47
N ALA A 22 9.98 -43.36 -46.31
CA ALA A 22 10.77 -42.69 -47.32
C ALA A 22 10.97 -43.53 -48.59
N SER A 23 11.14 -44.84 -48.43
CA SER A 23 11.34 -45.79 -49.54
C SER A 23 10.04 -46.21 -50.23
N ASN A 24 8.87 -45.88 -49.66
CA ASN A 24 7.56 -46.22 -50.22
C ASN A 24 6.98 -45.02 -51.00
N GLU A 25 6.30 -45.25 -52.13
CA GLU A 25 5.69 -44.15 -52.89
C GLU A 25 4.60 -43.41 -52.10
N ASN A 26 3.84 -44.14 -51.27
CA ASN A 26 2.71 -43.61 -50.52
C ASN A 26 2.99 -43.47 -49.00
N GLY A 27 4.22 -43.75 -48.57
CA GLY A 27 4.55 -43.86 -47.15
C GLY A 27 4.16 -45.21 -46.53
N VAL A 28 4.24 -45.29 -45.20
CA VAL A 28 3.94 -46.50 -44.43
C VAL A 28 3.07 -46.13 -43.23
N SER A 29 1.97 -46.85 -43.07
CA SER A 29 1.17 -46.83 -41.84
C SER A 29 0.94 -48.25 -41.34
N ALA A 30 1.04 -48.46 -40.04
CA ALA A 30 0.77 -49.74 -39.40
C ALA A 30 -0.07 -49.53 -38.13
N SER A 31 -0.90 -50.51 -37.79
CA SER A 31 -1.55 -50.58 -36.48
C SER A 31 -1.23 -51.91 -35.81
N VAL A 32 -1.02 -51.89 -34.49
CA VAL A 32 -0.97 -53.09 -33.66
C VAL A 32 -2.21 -53.11 -32.80
N LEU A 33 -3.03 -54.16 -32.93
CA LEU A 33 -4.28 -54.27 -32.19
C LEU A 33 -3.99 -54.61 -30.72
N SER A 34 -3.22 -55.67 -30.45
CA SER A 34 -2.84 -56.08 -29.10
C SER A 34 -1.62 -55.32 -28.57
N ALA A 35 -1.55 -55.18 -27.25
CA ALA A 35 -0.42 -54.55 -26.58
C ALA A 35 0.93 -55.19 -26.98
N ILE A 36 1.93 -54.35 -27.23
CA ILE A 36 3.32 -54.79 -27.35
C ILE A 36 3.86 -54.98 -25.94
N VAL A 37 4.30 -56.18 -25.55
CA VAL A 37 4.70 -56.48 -24.17
C VAL A 37 6.17 -56.92 -24.11
N GLY A 38 6.86 -56.63 -23.01
CA GLY A 38 8.17 -57.20 -22.67
C GLY A 38 9.35 -56.23 -22.84
N ASN A 39 9.13 -54.97 -23.17
CA ASN A 39 10.18 -53.94 -23.35
C ASN A 39 11.31 -54.38 -24.30
N THR A 40 11.02 -55.20 -25.31
CA THR A 40 12.03 -55.73 -26.23
C THR A 40 11.96 -55.11 -27.63
N THR A 41 10.88 -54.39 -27.95
CA THR A 41 10.60 -53.92 -29.30
C THR A 41 11.01 -52.46 -29.48
N THR A 42 11.87 -52.19 -30.45
CA THR A 42 12.22 -50.85 -30.91
C THR A 42 11.35 -50.47 -32.11
N LEU A 43 10.70 -49.32 -32.06
CA LEU A 43 10.03 -48.75 -33.24
C LEU A 43 11.01 -47.84 -33.98
N ASN A 44 11.26 -48.12 -35.26
CA ASN A 44 12.09 -47.29 -36.11
C ASN A 44 11.23 -46.56 -37.15
N PHE A 45 11.18 -45.24 -37.11
CA PHE A 45 10.44 -44.44 -38.09
C PHE A 45 11.38 -43.76 -39.09
N ASN A 46 11.05 -43.86 -40.37
CA ASN A 46 11.81 -43.22 -41.45
C ASN A 46 10.88 -42.59 -42.49
N GLY A 47 9.98 -41.70 -42.07
CA GLY A 47 9.10 -40.91 -42.94
C GLY A 47 9.76 -39.59 -43.35
N ALA A 48 9.83 -39.28 -44.64
CA ALA A 48 10.49 -38.08 -45.17
C ALA A 48 9.89 -37.62 -46.50
N ASN A 49 10.17 -36.36 -46.90
CA ASN A 49 9.76 -35.77 -48.20
C ASN A 49 8.24 -35.87 -48.47
N GLY A 50 7.42 -35.59 -47.46
CA GLY A 50 5.95 -35.70 -47.55
C GLY A 50 5.41 -37.13 -47.49
N LYS A 51 6.26 -38.13 -47.26
CA LYS A 51 5.87 -39.55 -47.11
C LYS A 51 5.90 -39.94 -45.65
N LYS A 52 4.74 -40.29 -45.12
CA LYS A 52 4.54 -40.58 -43.70
C LYS A 52 5.11 -41.93 -43.25
N ALA A 53 5.54 -42.00 -41.99
CA ALA A 53 5.76 -43.24 -41.26
C ALA A 53 4.91 -43.19 -39.97
N GLU A 54 3.82 -43.95 -39.94
CA GLU A 54 2.81 -43.87 -38.88
C GLU A 54 2.59 -45.23 -38.19
N MET A 55 2.60 -45.24 -36.86
CA MET A 55 2.25 -46.41 -36.05
C MET A 55 1.06 -46.08 -35.16
N THR A 56 0.03 -46.91 -35.18
CA THR A 56 -1.10 -46.85 -34.24
C THR A 56 -1.01 -48.00 -33.25
N LEU A 57 -0.97 -47.70 -31.96
CA LEU A 57 -1.08 -48.69 -30.89
C LEU A 57 -2.51 -48.68 -30.37
N GLY A 58 -3.25 -49.76 -30.68
CA GLY A 58 -4.70 -49.88 -30.52
C GLY A 58 -5.15 -50.18 -29.08
N ASP A 59 -4.41 -51.04 -28.39
CA ASP A 59 -4.62 -51.39 -26.98
C ASP A 59 -3.69 -50.61 -26.05
N GLY A 60 -4.03 -50.54 -24.76
CA GLY A 60 -3.13 -50.03 -23.71
C GLY A 60 -2.17 -51.10 -23.19
N GLY A 61 -1.23 -50.70 -22.33
CA GLY A 61 -0.22 -51.59 -21.75
C GLY A 61 0.96 -51.88 -22.69
N ASN A 62 1.26 -50.97 -23.63
CA ASN A 62 2.40 -51.14 -24.52
C ASN A 62 3.73 -50.86 -23.79
N GLU A 63 4.73 -51.69 -24.08
CA GLU A 63 6.05 -51.70 -23.49
C GLU A 63 7.10 -51.73 -24.60
N LEU A 64 7.60 -50.54 -24.96
CA LEU A 64 8.59 -50.34 -26.01
C LEU A 64 9.99 -50.21 -25.42
N LYS A 65 10.97 -50.84 -26.08
CA LYS A 65 12.38 -50.65 -25.72
C LYS A 65 12.85 -49.24 -26.06
N ALA A 66 12.57 -48.78 -27.28
CA ALA A 66 13.05 -47.52 -27.80
C ALA A 66 12.22 -47.03 -28.99
N ILE A 67 12.35 -45.74 -29.30
CA ILE A 67 12.00 -45.17 -30.60
C ILE A 67 13.28 -44.65 -31.25
N THR A 68 13.48 -44.99 -32.52
CA THR A 68 14.57 -44.45 -33.35
C THR A 68 14.00 -43.74 -34.57
N LEU A 69 14.67 -42.67 -35.00
CA LEU A 69 14.31 -41.90 -36.18
C LEU A 69 15.43 -41.99 -37.22
N GLY A 70 15.07 -42.22 -38.48
CA GLY A 70 15.98 -42.16 -39.61
C GLY A 70 16.53 -40.76 -39.88
N SER A 71 17.56 -40.66 -40.71
CA SER A 71 18.13 -39.36 -41.11
C SER A 71 17.11 -38.55 -41.91
N ASN A 72 16.91 -37.27 -41.55
CA ASN A 72 15.91 -36.39 -42.16
C ASN A 72 14.47 -36.92 -42.08
N ALA A 73 14.17 -37.76 -41.07
CA ALA A 73 12.84 -38.31 -40.89
C ALA A 73 11.93 -37.25 -40.25
N VAL A 74 11.16 -36.51 -41.07
CA VAL A 74 10.32 -35.38 -40.65
C VAL A 74 8.82 -35.66 -40.65
N GLU A 75 8.38 -36.81 -41.17
CA GLU A 75 6.95 -37.17 -41.30
C GLU A 75 6.61 -38.40 -40.45
N ASN A 76 7.01 -38.42 -39.18
CA ASN A 76 6.82 -39.58 -38.30
C ASN A 76 5.73 -39.34 -37.26
N LYS A 77 4.93 -40.38 -37.01
CA LYS A 77 3.79 -40.30 -36.11
C LYS A 77 3.57 -41.58 -35.30
N LEU A 78 3.42 -41.42 -34.00
CA LEU A 78 2.93 -42.46 -33.10
C LEU A 78 1.53 -42.06 -32.61
N ILE A 79 0.54 -42.91 -32.84
CA ILE A 79 -0.85 -42.70 -32.46
C ILE A 79 -1.17 -43.65 -31.32
N LEU A 80 -1.53 -43.10 -30.17
CA LEU A 80 -1.95 -43.85 -28.98
C LEU A 80 -3.45 -43.68 -28.82
N THR A 81 -4.21 -44.77 -28.95
CA THR A 81 -5.68 -44.67 -28.95
C THR A 81 -6.29 -44.82 -27.57
N GLN A 82 -5.64 -45.50 -26.62
CA GLN A 82 -6.12 -45.68 -25.25
C GLN A 82 -5.02 -46.27 -24.34
N GLY A 83 -5.16 -46.08 -23.03
CA GLY A 83 -4.34 -46.72 -22.00
C GLY A 83 -2.86 -46.36 -22.03
N ASP A 84 -2.04 -47.18 -21.38
CA ASP A 84 -0.65 -46.83 -21.12
C ASP A 84 0.29 -47.29 -22.26
N THR A 85 1.29 -46.48 -22.56
CA THR A 85 2.43 -46.85 -23.40
C THR A 85 3.70 -46.38 -22.73
N SER A 86 4.61 -47.29 -22.46
CA SER A 86 5.92 -47.01 -21.87
C SER A 86 7.03 -47.16 -22.90
N ILE A 87 8.02 -46.28 -22.83
CA ILE A 87 9.24 -46.31 -23.60
C ILE A 87 10.40 -46.31 -22.61
N GLU A 88 11.21 -47.37 -22.65
CA GLU A 88 12.31 -47.55 -21.70
C GLU A 88 13.50 -46.64 -22.01
N SER A 89 13.88 -46.52 -23.28
CA SER A 89 15.02 -45.72 -23.72
C SER A 89 14.64 -44.25 -23.97
N ALA A 90 15.63 -43.36 -23.92
CA ALA A 90 15.44 -41.96 -24.25
C ALA A 90 14.95 -41.80 -25.70
N VAL A 91 13.97 -40.92 -25.92
CA VAL A 91 13.50 -40.56 -27.26
C VAL A 91 14.22 -39.31 -27.71
N ASN A 92 15.10 -39.44 -28.71
CA ASN A 92 15.88 -38.33 -29.24
C ASN A 92 15.35 -37.91 -30.61
N VAL A 93 14.92 -36.65 -30.72
CA VAL A 93 14.54 -36.03 -31.99
C VAL A 93 15.63 -35.03 -32.37
N GLY A 94 16.54 -35.47 -33.24
CA GLY A 94 17.72 -34.72 -33.66
C GLY A 94 17.47 -33.76 -34.83
N ALA A 95 18.57 -33.23 -35.38
CA ALA A 95 18.51 -32.27 -36.48
C ALA A 95 17.72 -32.80 -37.68
N ASN A 96 16.84 -31.96 -38.22
CA ASN A 96 15.94 -32.29 -39.34
C ASN A 96 15.10 -33.56 -39.10
N GLN A 97 14.79 -33.88 -37.84
CA GLN A 97 13.86 -34.96 -37.51
C GLN A 97 12.60 -34.38 -36.89
N ALA A 98 11.48 -35.07 -37.07
CA ALA A 98 10.26 -34.76 -36.35
C ALA A 98 9.49 -36.02 -35.95
N LEU A 99 8.82 -35.95 -34.80
CA LEU A 99 7.98 -37.01 -34.27
C LEU A 99 6.73 -36.43 -33.62
N ALA A 100 5.57 -36.83 -34.11
CA ALA A 100 4.28 -36.47 -33.52
C ALA A 100 3.72 -37.63 -32.69
N PHE A 101 3.20 -37.31 -31.51
CA PHE A 101 2.40 -38.18 -30.65
C PHE A 101 0.94 -37.73 -30.71
N ASP A 102 0.07 -38.51 -31.35
CA ASP A 102 -1.37 -38.29 -31.28
C ASP A 102 -1.92 -39.06 -30.07
N LEU A 103 -2.48 -38.32 -29.10
CA LEU A 103 -2.90 -38.83 -27.81
C LEU A 103 -4.43 -38.76 -27.69
N ALA A 104 -5.09 -39.92 -27.50
CA ALA A 104 -6.53 -40.03 -27.37
C ALA A 104 -6.96 -40.75 -26.08
N ASN A 105 -8.25 -40.72 -25.76
CA ASN A 105 -8.96 -41.54 -24.76
C ASN A 105 -8.19 -41.95 -23.49
N GLY A 106 -7.68 -41.00 -22.69
CA GLY A 106 -7.11 -41.38 -21.39
C GLY A 106 -5.68 -41.94 -21.47
N THR A 107 -4.94 -41.66 -22.55
CA THR A 107 -3.61 -42.27 -22.74
C THR A 107 -2.56 -41.76 -21.76
N THR A 108 -1.72 -42.67 -21.27
CA THR A 108 -0.48 -42.31 -20.55
C THR A 108 0.71 -42.68 -21.43
N LEU A 109 1.55 -41.71 -21.78
CA LEU A 109 2.84 -41.95 -22.41
C LEU A 109 3.95 -41.80 -21.37
N ALA A 110 4.51 -42.93 -20.94
CA ALA A 110 5.64 -42.98 -20.01
C ALA A 110 6.98 -42.97 -20.78
N LEU A 111 7.78 -41.93 -20.59
CA LEU A 111 9.10 -41.72 -21.16
C LEU A 111 10.14 -41.92 -20.06
N SER A 112 10.56 -43.16 -19.82
CA SER A 112 11.35 -43.54 -18.63
C SER A 112 12.68 -42.80 -18.53
N GLN A 113 13.30 -42.49 -19.68
CA GLN A 113 14.52 -41.68 -19.78
C GLN A 113 14.28 -40.32 -20.45
N GLY A 114 13.02 -39.92 -20.58
CA GLY A 114 12.60 -38.65 -21.16
C GLY A 114 12.63 -38.58 -22.69
N LEU A 115 12.20 -37.43 -23.19
CA LEU A 115 12.27 -37.00 -24.58
C LEU A 115 13.16 -35.76 -24.68
N SER A 116 14.03 -35.74 -25.70
CA SER A 116 14.88 -34.59 -26.01
C SER A 116 14.75 -34.22 -27.47
N SER A 117 14.34 -32.98 -27.73
CA SER A 117 14.41 -32.37 -29.06
C SER A 117 15.69 -31.52 -29.13
N SER A 118 16.55 -31.81 -30.10
CA SER A 118 17.88 -31.21 -30.21
C SER A 118 18.23 -30.79 -31.63
N ASN A 119 19.08 -29.76 -31.76
CA ASN A 119 19.66 -29.34 -33.04
C ASN A 119 18.62 -29.01 -34.13
N GLY A 120 17.48 -28.43 -33.76
CA GLY A 120 16.37 -28.14 -34.68
C GLY A 120 15.36 -29.29 -34.90
N GLY A 121 15.48 -30.40 -34.17
CA GLY A 121 14.47 -31.46 -34.16
C GLY A 121 13.14 -30.99 -33.56
N THR A 122 12.02 -31.54 -34.06
CA THR A 122 10.66 -31.13 -33.64
C THR A 122 9.84 -32.29 -33.09
N SER A 123 9.41 -32.19 -31.85
CA SER A 123 8.38 -33.08 -31.29
C SER A 123 7.03 -32.36 -31.21
N LEU A 124 5.94 -33.08 -31.44
CA LEU A 124 4.58 -32.56 -31.32
C LEU A 124 3.73 -33.50 -30.46
N PHE A 125 3.11 -32.98 -29.41
CA PHE A 125 2.09 -33.67 -28.62
C PHE A 125 0.70 -33.16 -29.05
N ASN A 126 -0.11 -34.02 -29.65
CA ASN A 126 -1.41 -33.68 -30.19
C ASN A 126 -2.52 -34.41 -29.41
N VAL A 127 -3.07 -33.72 -28.41
CA VAL A 127 -4.19 -34.25 -27.60
C VAL A 127 -5.49 -34.05 -28.37
N LYS A 128 -6.24 -35.14 -28.57
CA LYS A 128 -7.53 -35.08 -29.27
C LYS A 128 -8.62 -34.39 -28.45
N ASP A 129 -9.68 -33.98 -29.12
CA ASP A 129 -10.85 -33.38 -28.48
C ASP A 129 -11.39 -34.27 -27.37
N SER A 130 -11.67 -33.66 -26.21
CA SER A 130 -12.16 -34.33 -24.99
C SER A 130 -11.26 -35.45 -24.46
N ALA A 131 -10.06 -35.64 -25.01
CA ALA A 131 -9.11 -36.61 -24.48
C ALA A 131 -8.39 -36.02 -23.27
N SER A 132 -8.27 -36.80 -22.21
CA SER A 132 -7.32 -36.55 -21.12
C SER A 132 -6.09 -37.42 -21.38
N SER A 133 -4.91 -36.83 -21.52
CA SER A 133 -3.68 -37.58 -21.81
C SER A 133 -2.56 -37.14 -20.89
N THR A 134 -1.72 -38.07 -20.46
CA THR A 134 -0.65 -37.84 -19.51
C THR A 134 0.70 -38.15 -20.14
N ILE A 135 1.69 -37.26 -19.96
CA ILE A 135 3.09 -37.54 -20.24
C ILE A 135 3.81 -37.73 -18.91
N ASN A 136 4.30 -38.95 -18.69
CA ASN A 136 5.09 -39.29 -17.51
C ASN A 136 6.57 -39.44 -17.90
N GLY A 137 7.34 -38.38 -17.73
CA GLY A 137 8.77 -38.33 -18.06
C GLY A 137 9.18 -36.94 -18.52
N ASN A 138 10.47 -36.64 -18.43
CA ASN A 138 10.98 -35.30 -18.76
C ASN A 138 10.86 -35.00 -20.25
N ILE A 139 10.48 -33.76 -20.58
CA ILE A 139 10.49 -33.21 -21.94
C ILE A 139 11.54 -32.10 -21.96
N THR A 140 12.58 -32.23 -22.77
CA THR A 140 13.71 -31.29 -22.75
C THR A 140 13.97 -30.68 -24.13
N LEU A 141 14.49 -29.46 -24.14
CA LEU A 141 14.98 -28.77 -25.33
C LEU A 141 16.50 -28.59 -25.23
N SER A 142 17.20 -28.70 -26.37
CA SER A 142 18.60 -28.28 -26.50
C SER A 142 18.87 -27.78 -27.91
N ASN A 143 19.84 -26.87 -28.08
CA ASN A 143 20.32 -26.40 -29.40
C ASN A 143 19.20 -26.10 -30.43
N ASN A 144 18.24 -25.22 -30.08
CA ASN A 144 17.10 -24.85 -30.94
C ASN A 144 16.13 -26.00 -31.28
N GLY A 145 16.12 -27.10 -30.53
CA GLY A 145 15.05 -28.10 -30.63
C GLY A 145 13.68 -27.48 -30.29
N VAL A 146 12.61 -28.16 -30.71
CA VAL A 146 11.23 -27.68 -30.57
C VAL A 146 10.34 -28.79 -29.99
N ASN A 147 9.56 -28.48 -28.96
CA ASN A 147 8.53 -29.36 -28.40
C ASN A 147 7.20 -28.62 -28.39
N ASN A 148 6.29 -28.93 -29.31
CA ASN A 148 5.00 -28.26 -29.40
C ASN A 148 3.89 -29.10 -28.76
N ALA A 149 2.89 -28.45 -28.19
CA ALA A 149 1.66 -29.07 -27.74
C ALA A 149 0.45 -28.44 -28.44
N THR A 150 -0.40 -29.28 -29.00
CA THR A 150 -1.74 -28.91 -29.49
C THR A 150 -2.77 -29.67 -28.68
N ILE A 151 -3.66 -28.94 -28.02
CA ILE A 151 -4.70 -29.49 -27.16
C ILE A 151 -6.05 -29.27 -27.84
N GLY A 152 -6.74 -30.36 -28.13
CA GLY A 152 -8.08 -30.34 -28.71
C GLY A 152 -9.11 -29.68 -27.80
N ASN A 153 -10.30 -29.47 -28.34
CA ASN A 153 -11.42 -28.88 -27.61
C ASN A 153 -11.80 -29.74 -26.41
N ASN A 154 -11.81 -29.16 -25.20
CA ASN A 154 -11.98 -29.85 -23.91
C ASN A 154 -10.94 -30.95 -23.65
N GLY A 155 -9.84 -30.99 -24.40
CA GLY A 155 -8.73 -31.89 -24.17
C GLY A 155 -7.92 -31.46 -22.94
N THR A 156 -7.23 -32.39 -22.32
CA THR A 156 -6.30 -32.14 -21.22
C THR A 156 -4.97 -32.82 -21.51
N LEU A 157 -3.87 -32.05 -21.47
CA LEU A 157 -2.51 -32.57 -21.43
C LEU A 157 -1.99 -32.45 -20.00
N THR A 158 -1.73 -33.58 -19.35
CA THR A 158 -1.13 -33.63 -18.01
C THR A 158 0.37 -33.93 -18.11
N LEU A 159 1.18 -33.10 -17.49
CA LEU A 159 2.64 -33.30 -17.38
C LEU A 159 2.98 -33.82 -15.99
N GLN A 160 3.71 -34.94 -15.94
CA GLN A 160 4.21 -35.58 -14.71
C GLN A 160 5.74 -35.72 -14.69
N GLY A 161 6.44 -35.34 -15.77
CA GLY A 161 7.90 -35.22 -15.75
C GLY A 161 8.35 -34.15 -14.75
N GLU A 162 9.52 -34.32 -14.13
CA GLU A 162 10.08 -33.32 -13.21
C GLU A 162 10.36 -32.00 -13.93
N ASN A 163 10.93 -32.09 -15.14
CA ASN A 163 11.30 -30.94 -15.96
C ASN A 163 10.71 -31.09 -17.37
N ASN A 164 9.81 -30.18 -17.74
CA ASN A 164 9.14 -30.18 -19.03
C ASN A 164 9.34 -28.83 -19.74
N GLN A 165 9.90 -28.86 -20.93
CA GLN A 165 10.17 -27.66 -21.72
C GLN A 165 9.40 -27.75 -23.03
N LEU A 166 8.38 -26.91 -23.15
CA LEU A 166 7.59 -26.75 -24.35
C LEU A 166 8.00 -25.46 -25.06
N THR A 167 8.00 -25.51 -26.38
CA THR A 167 8.20 -24.34 -27.23
C THR A 167 6.91 -23.58 -27.40
N SER A 168 5.81 -24.29 -27.66
CA SER A 168 4.49 -23.66 -27.81
C SER A 168 3.39 -24.57 -27.28
N VAL A 169 2.32 -23.93 -26.80
CA VAL A 169 1.07 -24.58 -26.39
C VAL A 169 -0.05 -23.86 -27.11
N SER A 170 -0.89 -24.63 -27.80
CA SER A 170 -2.05 -24.11 -28.52
C SER A 170 -3.30 -24.94 -28.22
N SER A 171 -4.45 -24.27 -28.19
CA SER A 171 -5.76 -24.87 -28.06
C SER A 171 -6.71 -24.23 -29.06
N THR A 172 -7.62 -25.02 -29.63
CA THR A 172 -8.59 -24.52 -30.61
C THR A 172 -9.73 -23.74 -29.98
N THR A 173 -10.19 -24.14 -28.79
CA THR A 173 -11.38 -23.56 -28.14
C THR A 173 -11.25 -23.54 -26.60
N SER A 174 -10.99 -24.70 -25.98
CA SER A 174 -10.92 -24.84 -24.51
C SER A 174 -10.10 -26.05 -24.09
N GLY A 175 -8.78 -25.94 -24.14
CA GLY A 175 -7.84 -27.00 -23.78
C GLY A 175 -7.22 -26.73 -22.41
N THR A 176 -6.84 -27.79 -21.70
CA THR A 176 -6.21 -27.68 -20.38
C THR A 176 -4.78 -28.22 -20.44
N LEU A 177 -3.80 -27.40 -20.05
CA LEU A 177 -2.46 -27.85 -19.72
C LEU A 177 -2.37 -28.00 -18.20
N SER A 178 -2.19 -29.23 -17.72
CA SER A 178 -2.18 -29.57 -16.30
C SER A 178 -0.78 -29.99 -15.84
N LEU A 179 -0.31 -29.41 -14.75
CA LEU A 179 0.94 -29.79 -14.09
C LEU A 179 0.60 -30.61 -12.85
N ASP A 180 0.87 -31.92 -12.92
CA ASP A 180 0.54 -32.85 -11.84
C ASP A 180 1.73 -33.12 -10.92
N GLY A 181 2.05 -32.10 -10.12
CA GLY A 181 3.10 -32.13 -9.11
C GLY A 181 2.91 -33.23 -8.07
N ALA A 182 1.67 -33.54 -7.70
CA ALA A 182 1.34 -34.53 -6.67
C ALA A 182 1.83 -35.95 -7.03
N SER A 183 1.83 -36.28 -8.32
CA SER A 183 2.18 -37.63 -8.82
C SER A 183 3.68 -37.84 -9.03
N ASN A 184 4.50 -36.78 -9.12
CA ASN A 184 5.95 -36.88 -9.19
C ASN A 184 6.58 -36.80 -7.80
N GLU A 185 7.66 -37.54 -7.51
CA GLU A 185 8.34 -37.48 -6.21
C GLU A 185 9.05 -36.14 -5.94
N ASN A 186 9.55 -35.48 -7.01
CA ASN A 186 10.26 -34.20 -6.97
C ASN A 186 9.35 -33.00 -7.30
N GLY A 187 8.08 -33.25 -7.62
CA GLY A 187 7.16 -32.26 -8.19
C GLY A 187 7.36 -32.09 -9.70
N VAL A 188 6.65 -31.13 -10.28
CA VAL A 188 6.63 -30.86 -11.73
C VAL A 188 6.93 -29.38 -11.96
N SER A 189 7.94 -29.10 -12.79
CA SER A 189 8.17 -27.80 -13.40
C SER A 189 7.95 -27.89 -14.91
N ALA A 190 7.28 -26.89 -15.47
CA ALA A 190 7.12 -26.72 -16.91
C ALA A 190 7.49 -25.30 -17.35
N SER A 191 7.99 -25.15 -18.59
CA SER A 191 8.14 -23.86 -19.24
C SER A 191 7.54 -23.86 -20.64
N VAL A 192 7.07 -22.69 -21.08
CA VAL A 192 6.63 -22.43 -22.46
C VAL A 192 7.39 -21.23 -23.00
N SER A 193 8.17 -21.44 -24.05
CA SER A 193 9.07 -20.41 -24.58
C SER A 193 8.41 -19.39 -25.51
N ASN A 194 7.27 -19.73 -26.11
CA ASN A 194 6.50 -18.82 -26.96
C ASN A 194 5.18 -18.45 -26.27
N ALA A 195 4.66 -17.26 -26.59
CA ALA A 195 3.36 -16.83 -26.10
C ALA A 195 2.25 -17.86 -26.35
N ILE A 196 1.46 -18.16 -25.32
CA ILE A 196 0.19 -18.90 -25.45
C ILE A 196 -0.87 -17.89 -25.88
N THR A 197 -1.37 -17.97 -27.11
CA THR A 197 -2.33 -16.98 -27.66
C THR A 197 -3.75 -17.53 -27.79
N GLY A 198 -4.76 -16.65 -27.87
CA GLY A 198 -6.11 -17.01 -28.30
C GLY A 198 -7.12 -17.26 -27.19
N ASN A 199 -6.76 -17.01 -25.92
CA ASN A 199 -7.66 -17.13 -24.75
C ASN A 199 -8.39 -18.48 -24.63
N SER A 200 -7.76 -19.55 -25.12
CA SER A 200 -8.37 -20.88 -25.26
C SER A 200 -7.73 -21.95 -24.36
N THR A 201 -6.65 -21.60 -23.66
CA THR A 201 -5.89 -22.54 -22.81
C THR A 201 -6.12 -22.23 -21.34
N THR A 202 -6.49 -23.25 -20.56
CA THR A 202 -6.51 -23.22 -19.10
C THR A 202 -5.22 -23.82 -18.57
N LEU A 203 -4.57 -23.14 -17.62
CA LEU A 203 -3.47 -23.73 -16.84
C LEU A 203 -4.03 -24.33 -15.56
N ASN A 204 -3.79 -25.61 -15.33
CA ASN A 204 -4.18 -26.29 -14.10
C ASN A 204 -2.95 -26.69 -13.29
N PHE A 205 -2.92 -26.31 -12.01
CA PHE A 205 -1.83 -26.67 -11.11
C PHE A 205 -2.31 -27.65 -10.04
N ASN A 206 -1.60 -28.78 -9.91
CA ASN A 206 -1.91 -29.83 -8.95
C ASN A 206 -0.68 -30.21 -8.10
N GLY A 207 -0.02 -29.22 -7.52
CA GLY A 207 1.05 -29.42 -6.53
C GLY A 207 0.47 -29.65 -5.14
N ALA A 208 0.76 -30.79 -4.52
CA ALA A 208 0.24 -31.16 -3.19
C ALA A 208 1.25 -31.96 -2.38
N ASN A 209 1.02 -32.13 -1.07
CA ASN A 209 1.89 -32.89 -0.16
C ASN A 209 3.36 -32.42 -0.16
N GLY A 210 3.57 -31.10 -0.25
CA GLY A 210 4.90 -30.48 -0.32
C GLY A 210 5.55 -30.52 -1.71
N LYS A 211 4.94 -31.18 -2.70
CA LYS A 211 5.48 -31.30 -4.07
C LYS A 211 4.98 -30.14 -4.93
N LYS A 212 5.88 -29.53 -5.69
CA LYS A 212 5.58 -28.33 -6.50
C LYS A 212 4.83 -28.65 -7.80
N ALA A 213 4.01 -27.73 -8.24
CA ALA A 213 3.59 -27.58 -9.63
C ALA A 213 3.91 -26.14 -10.08
N GLU A 214 4.89 -25.99 -10.96
CA GLU A 214 5.45 -24.68 -11.33
C GLU A 214 5.44 -24.48 -12.85
N MET A 215 4.84 -23.40 -13.32
CA MET A 215 4.82 -23.03 -14.74
C MET A 215 5.62 -21.75 -14.94
N THR A 216 6.51 -21.74 -15.93
CA THR A 216 7.18 -20.52 -16.39
C THR A 216 6.69 -20.16 -17.80
N LEU A 217 6.20 -18.93 -17.97
CA LEU A 217 5.90 -18.35 -19.28
C LEU A 217 7.02 -17.36 -19.61
N ASP A 218 7.88 -17.73 -20.56
CA ASP A 218 9.11 -16.98 -20.82
C ASP A 218 8.90 -15.77 -21.74
N ASP A 219 7.95 -15.89 -22.67
CA ASP A 219 7.59 -14.84 -23.62
C ASP A 219 6.41 -14.00 -23.13
N GLY A 220 6.29 -12.78 -23.65
CA GLY A 220 5.17 -11.88 -23.39
C GLY A 220 3.99 -12.10 -24.34
N GLY A 221 2.84 -11.50 -24.02
CA GLY A 221 1.63 -11.60 -24.85
C GLY A 221 0.84 -12.88 -24.63
N ASN A 222 0.96 -13.52 -23.47
CA ASN A 222 0.16 -14.68 -23.14
C ASN A 222 -1.30 -14.29 -22.89
N GLU A 223 -2.21 -15.09 -23.43
CA GLU A 223 -3.65 -14.94 -23.41
C GLU A 223 -4.25 -16.27 -22.93
N LEU A 224 -4.47 -16.37 -21.62
CA LEU A 224 -5.01 -17.54 -20.97
C LEU A 224 -6.52 -17.41 -20.80
N LYS A 225 -7.20 -18.55 -20.91
CA LYS A 225 -8.62 -18.64 -20.55
C LYS A 225 -8.79 -18.51 -19.05
N ALA A 226 -8.12 -19.39 -18.30
CA ALA A 226 -8.26 -19.51 -16.85
C ALA A 226 -6.99 -20.07 -16.20
N ILE A 227 -6.88 -19.87 -14.88
CA ILE A 227 -5.94 -20.60 -14.01
C ILE A 227 -6.79 -21.36 -12.98
N THR A 228 -6.57 -22.66 -12.88
CA THR A 228 -7.29 -23.54 -11.94
C THR A 228 -6.31 -24.28 -11.02
N LEU A 229 -6.81 -24.65 -9.85
CA LEU A 229 -6.07 -25.41 -8.85
C LEU A 229 -6.80 -26.72 -8.57
N GLY A 230 -6.04 -27.82 -8.47
CA GLY A 230 -6.56 -29.10 -8.01
C GLY A 230 -6.98 -29.08 -6.53
N ASP A 231 -7.68 -30.13 -6.11
CA ASP A 231 -8.14 -30.27 -4.72
C ASP A 231 -6.95 -30.28 -3.75
N SER A 232 -6.98 -29.39 -2.75
CA SER A 232 -5.89 -29.24 -1.75
C SER A 232 -4.51 -28.95 -2.36
N ALA A 233 -4.46 -28.34 -3.55
CA ALA A 233 -3.19 -27.99 -4.19
C ALA A 233 -2.53 -26.79 -3.49
N THR A 234 -1.38 -26.99 -2.85
CA THR A 234 -0.76 -26.08 -1.86
C THR A 234 0.65 -25.60 -2.20
N ASN A 235 1.28 -26.09 -3.28
CA ASN A 235 2.63 -25.67 -3.68
C ASN A 235 2.67 -25.35 -5.17
N ASN A 236 1.85 -24.38 -5.60
CA ASN A 236 1.68 -24.02 -6.99
C ASN A 236 2.29 -22.65 -7.27
N LYS A 237 2.96 -22.50 -8.41
CA LYS A 237 3.61 -21.25 -8.79
C LYS A 237 3.50 -20.97 -10.28
N LEU A 238 3.10 -19.76 -10.63
CA LEU A 238 3.18 -19.21 -11.98
C LEU A 238 4.28 -18.15 -12.02
N ILE A 239 5.30 -18.38 -12.84
CA ILE A 239 6.42 -17.47 -13.09
C ILE A 239 6.19 -16.80 -14.45
N LEU A 240 6.21 -15.47 -14.45
CA LEU A 240 6.10 -14.65 -15.64
C LEU A 240 7.42 -13.92 -15.81
N SER A 241 8.18 -14.28 -16.85
CA SER A 241 9.54 -13.79 -17.03
C SER A 241 9.57 -12.40 -17.66
N THR A 242 8.70 -12.15 -18.66
CA THR A 242 8.67 -10.89 -19.41
C THR A 242 7.27 -10.55 -19.95
N GLY A 243 7.07 -9.28 -20.32
CA GLY A 243 5.90 -8.84 -21.07
C GLY A 243 4.57 -8.97 -20.32
N SER A 244 3.48 -9.06 -21.08
CA SER A 244 2.12 -9.10 -20.54
C SER A 244 1.54 -10.51 -20.55
N THR A 245 0.79 -10.87 -19.50
CA THR A 245 -0.07 -12.07 -19.46
C THR A 245 -1.47 -11.65 -19.04
N SER A 246 -2.48 -12.05 -19.80
CA SER A 246 -3.89 -11.86 -19.46
C SER A 246 -4.56 -13.19 -19.14
N VAL A 247 -5.45 -13.19 -18.16
CA VAL A 247 -6.34 -14.30 -17.81
C VAL A 247 -7.76 -13.78 -17.87
N THR A 248 -8.56 -14.36 -18.75
CA THR A 248 -9.92 -13.88 -19.03
C THR A 248 -10.89 -14.20 -17.89
N GLU A 249 -10.82 -15.42 -17.35
CA GLU A 249 -11.60 -15.84 -16.19
C GLU A 249 -10.90 -15.44 -14.88
N GLY A 250 -11.67 -15.35 -13.80
CA GLY A 250 -11.12 -15.03 -12.48
C GLY A 250 -10.27 -16.18 -11.93
N VAL A 251 -9.29 -15.84 -11.10
CA VAL A 251 -8.50 -16.84 -10.37
C VAL A 251 -9.09 -17.01 -8.99
N ASN A 252 -9.48 -18.24 -8.66
CA ASN A 252 -10.00 -18.59 -7.35
C ASN A 252 -9.01 -19.51 -6.62
N VAL A 253 -8.49 -19.04 -5.49
CA VAL A 253 -7.67 -19.83 -4.57
C VAL A 253 -8.56 -20.20 -3.38
N GLY A 254 -9.13 -21.40 -3.44
CA GLY A 254 -10.05 -21.90 -2.42
C GLY A 254 -9.36 -22.24 -1.09
N ALA A 255 -10.18 -22.55 -0.08
CA ALA A 255 -9.66 -23.00 1.22
C ALA A 255 -8.76 -24.24 1.05
N ASN A 256 -7.62 -24.25 1.76
CA ASN A 256 -6.56 -25.27 1.65
C ASN A 256 -5.88 -25.36 0.28
N GLN A 257 -6.05 -24.35 -0.59
CA GLN A 257 -5.26 -24.22 -1.80
C GLN A 257 -4.24 -23.09 -1.65
N ALA A 258 -3.19 -23.13 -2.46
CA ALA A 258 -2.22 -22.05 -2.55
C ALA A 258 -1.72 -21.81 -3.96
N LEU A 259 -1.48 -20.55 -4.30
CA LEU A 259 -0.90 -20.14 -5.58
C LEU A 259 0.00 -18.91 -5.41
N ALA A 260 1.21 -19.00 -5.92
CA ALA A 260 2.14 -17.89 -6.01
C ALA A 260 2.25 -17.37 -7.46
N PHE A 261 2.16 -16.05 -7.63
CA PHE A 261 2.54 -15.35 -8.85
C PHE A 261 3.93 -14.74 -8.65
N ASP A 262 4.82 -14.97 -9.59
CA ASP A 262 6.18 -14.43 -9.60
C ASP A 262 6.37 -13.56 -10.84
N LEU A 263 6.46 -12.25 -10.61
CA LEU A 263 6.47 -11.22 -11.64
C LEU A 263 7.90 -10.68 -11.81
N GLY A 264 8.49 -10.96 -12.98
CA GLY A 264 9.78 -10.43 -13.41
C GLY A 264 9.77 -8.94 -13.77
N ASP A 265 10.88 -8.45 -14.34
CA ASP A 265 11.04 -7.03 -14.67
C ASP A 265 10.06 -6.61 -15.79
N GLY A 266 9.31 -5.53 -15.56
CA GLY A 266 8.36 -4.96 -16.53
C GLY A 266 7.17 -5.85 -16.87
N VAL A 267 6.89 -6.87 -16.05
CA VAL A 267 5.80 -7.82 -16.28
C VAL A 267 4.46 -7.22 -15.93
N ASN A 268 3.47 -7.40 -16.81
CA ASN A 268 2.08 -7.03 -16.55
C ASN A 268 1.21 -8.28 -16.46
N LEU A 269 0.58 -8.51 -15.31
CA LEU A 269 -0.41 -9.58 -15.12
C LEU A 269 -1.80 -8.97 -15.02
N ALA A 270 -2.69 -9.28 -15.97
CA ALA A 270 -4.09 -8.88 -15.94
C ALA A 270 -4.97 -10.09 -15.61
N LEU A 271 -5.72 -10.02 -14.50
CA LEU A 271 -6.73 -11.01 -14.14
C LEU A 271 -8.10 -10.35 -14.28
N VAL A 272 -8.75 -10.53 -15.43
CA VAL A 272 -9.99 -9.80 -15.78
C VAL A 272 -11.12 -10.17 -14.82
N GLY A 273 -11.22 -11.44 -14.42
CA GLY A 273 -12.18 -11.88 -13.41
C GLY A 273 -11.75 -11.70 -11.96
N ASN A 274 -10.67 -10.95 -11.70
CA ASN A 274 -10.05 -10.69 -10.39
C ASN A 274 -9.37 -11.92 -9.74
N LEU A 275 -8.67 -11.67 -8.63
CA LEU A 275 -8.16 -12.68 -7.71
C LEU A 275 -9.09 -12.79 -6.50
N ALA A 276 -9.77 -13.93 -6.36
CA ALA A 276 -10.53 -14.30 -5.17
C ALA A 276 -9.72 -15.31 -4.36
N ASN A 277 -9.44 -15.00 -3.11
CA ASN A 277 -8.64 -15.83 -2.23
C ASN A 277 -9.37 -16.15 -0.91
N ALA A 278 -9.50 -17.44 -0.65
CA ALA A 278 -9.92 -18.04 0.61
C ALA A 278 -8.87 -19.03 1.16
N GLY A 279 -7.74 -19.20 0.47
CA GLY A 279 -6.58 -20.00 0.85
C GLY A 279 -5.33 -19.13 0.99
N GLU A 280 -4.20 -19.60 0.45
CA GLU A 280 -2.91 -18.91 0.53
C GLU A 280 -2.47 -18.39 -0.85
N SER A 281 -2.53 -17.09 -1.06
CA SER A 281 -2.05 -16.47 -2.30
C SER A 281 -0.79 -15.65 -2.05
N GLU A 282 0.17 -15.73 -2.97
CA GLU A 282 1.39 -14.91 -2.92
C GLU A 282 1.55 -14.14 -4.23
N ILE A 283 1.85 -12.85 -4.14
CA ILE A 283 2.16 -11.99 -5.30
C ILE A 283 3.56 -11.44 -5.07
N ASN A 284 4.51 -11.95 -5.84
CA ASN A 284 5.91 -11.58 -5.74
C ASN A 284 6.29 -10.63 -6.88
N PHE A 285 6.62 -9.39 -6.53
CA PHE A 285 7.30 -8.47 -7.42
C PHE A 285 8.81 -8.68 -7.27
N ASN A 286 9.33 -9.67 -8.00
CA ASN A 286 10.76 -9.98 -8.08
C ASN A 286 11.49 -9.14 -9.13
N GLY A 287 10.75 -8.46 -10.01
CA GLY A 287 11.26 -7.44 -10.90
C GLY A 287 10.76 -6.02 -10.60
N SER A 288 11.30 -5.04 -11.31
CA SER A 288 10.92 -3.63 -11.23
C SER A 288 9.82 -3.30 -12.24
N ASN A 289 8.94 -2.36 -11.88
CA ASN A 289 7.83 -1.88 -12.70
C ASN A 289 6.83 -2.95 -13.10
N GLY A 290 6.70 -4.03 -12.31
CA GLY A 290 5.66 -5.03 -12.52
C GLY A 290 4.29 -4.45 -12.19
N ILE A 291 3.25 -4.80 -12.96
CA ILE A 291 1.88 -4.31 -12.77
C ILE A 291 0.93 -5.50 -12.64
N LEU A 292 0.17 -5.53 -11.55
CA LEU A 292 -1.01 -6.37 -11.40
C LEU A 292 -2.27 -5.56 -11.70
N ILE A 293 -2.95 -5.92 -12.78
CA ILE A 293 -4.23 -5.34 -13.21
C ILE A 293 -5.34 -6.31 -12.77
N SER A 294 -5.68 -6.25 -11.49
CA SER A 294 -6.69 -7.12 -10.87
C SER A 294 -7.14 -6.51 -9.56
N SER A 295 -8.43 -6.65 -9.22
CA SER A 295 -8.84 -6.51 -7.83
C SER A 295 -8.43 -7.76 -7.05
N ILE A 296 -8.21 -7.61 -5.74
CA ILE A 296 -7.85 -8.69 -4.82
C ILE A 296 -8.92 -8.74 -3.74
N SER A 297 -9.57 -9.90 -3.59
CA SER A 297 -10.54 -10.15 -2.52
C SER A 297 -10.06 -11.30 -1.65
N THR A 298 -9.69 -10.99 -0.40
CA THR A 298 -9.27 -11.98 0.60
C THR A 298 -10.39 -12.19 1.61
N THR A 299 -11.14 -13.28 1.47
CA THR A 299 -12.29 -13.60 2.34
C THR A 299 -11.95 -14.58 3.44
N ALA A 300 -10.87 -15.36 3.29
CA ALA A 300 -10.28 -16.22 4.30
C ALA A 300 -8.80 -16.45 3.96
N GLY A 301 -8.06 -17.14 4.82
CA GLY A 301 -6.63 -17.40 4.62
C GLY A 301 -5.82 -16.10 4.51
N ALA A 302 -4.76 -16.10 3.69
CA ALA A 302 -3.93 -14.92 3.50
C ALA A 302 -3.53 -14.67 2.04
N THR A 303 -3.51 -13.40 1.65
CA THR A 303 -2.84 -12.90 0.46
C THR A 303 -1.60 -12.14 0.88
N THR A 304 -0.42 -12.59 0.47
CA THR A 304 0.85 -11.92 0.78
C THR A 304 1.42 -11.27 -0.46
N ILE A 305 1.61 -9.95 -0.43
CA ILE A 305 2.28 -9.17 -1.47
C ILE A 305 3.72 -8.96 -1.03
N LYS A 306 4.68 -9.53 -1.75
CA LYS A 306 6.11 -9.37 -1.46
C LYS A 306 6.76 -8.49 -2.50
N ILE A 307 7.53 -7.53 -2.04
CA ILE A 307 8.38 -6.69 -2.88
C ILE A 307 9.84 -7.04 -2.56
N ALA A 308 10.55 -7.56 -3.56
CA ALA A 308 11.96 -7.86 -3.42
C ALA A 308 12.80 -6.58 -3.22
N GLU A 309 14.02 -6.74 -2.72
CA GLU A 309 14.95 -5.63 -2.50
C GLU A 309 15.21 -4.86 -3.80
N ASP A 310 15.19 -3.52 -3.73
CA ASP A 310 15.32 -2.60 -4.87
C ASP A 310 14.28 -2.78 -5.99
N LYS A 311 13.20 -3.54 -5.76
CA LYS A 311 12.16 -3.82 -6.76
C LYS A 311 10.91 -2.96 -6.55
N SER A 312 10.03 -2.97 -7.55
CA SER A 312 8.80 -2.19 -7.51
C SER A 312 7.62 -2.91 -8.15
N GLY A 313 6.46 -2.75 -7.53
CA GLY A 313 5.19 -3.29 -8.00
C GLY A 313 4.08 -2.26 -7.99
N VAL A 314 3.14 -2.39 -8.92
CA VAL A 314 1.91 -1.59 -8.98
C VAL A 314 0.71 -2.54 -8.91
N ILE A 315 -0.28 -2.22 -8.09
CA ILE A 315 -1.59 -2.89 -8.09
C ILE A 315 -2.66 -1.88 -8.49
N GLN A 316 -3.32 -2.12 -9.62
CA GLN A 316 -4.33 -1.20 -10.18
C GLN A 316 -5.75 -1.44 -9.66
N GLY A 317 -6.07 -2.66 -9.25
CA GLY A 317 -7.39 -2.97 -8.70
C GLY A 317 -7.48 -2.71 -7.20
N ALA A 318 -8.71 -2.65 -6.69
CA ALA A 318 -8.98 -2.51 -5.27
C ALA A 318 -8.56 -3.76 -4.50
N ILE A 319 -8.19 -3.57 -3.23
CA ILE A 319 -7.88 -4.65 -2.29
C ILE A 319 -8.95 -4.65 -1.20
N SER A 320 -9.67 -5.76 -1.03
CA SER A 320 -10.69 -5.92 0.02
C SER A 320 -10.37 -7.12 0.90
N THR A 321 -10.48 -6.92 2.22
CA THR A 321 -10.23 -7.96 3.23
C THR A 321 -11.40 -7.97 4.21
N THR A 322 -12.08 -9.12 4.35
CA THR A 322 -13.25 -9.25 5.27
C THR A 322 -12.93 -10.12 6.48
N ASP A 323 -12.58 -11.40 6.28
CA ASP A 323 -12.22 -12.33 7.36
C ASP A 323 -10.84 -12.99 7.18
N GLY A 324 -10.15 -12.70 6.07
CA GLY A 324 -8.77 -13.15 5.83
C GLY A 324 -7.73 -12.08 6.19
N ALA A 325 -6.50 -12.25 5.67
CA ALA A 325 -5.44 -11.26 5.83
C ALA A 325 -4.80 -10.86 4.51
N THR A 326 -4.62 -9.57 4.26
CA THR A 326 -3.80 -9.09 3.12
C THR A 326 -2.56 -8.40 3.66
N ASN A 327 -1.39 -9.01 3.47
CA ASN A 327 -0.14 -8.56 4.08
C ASN A 327 0.81 -8.03 3.00
N VAL A 328 1.52 -6.93 3.29
CA VAL A 328 2.59 -6.40 2.44
C VAL A 328 3.93 -6.55 3.12
N ASN A 329 4.88 -7.19 2.45
CA ASN A 329 6.23 -7.46 2.97
C ASN A 329 7.30 -6.88 2.04
N PHE A 330 8.14 -6.00 2.57
CA PHE A 330 9.30 -5.45 1.87
C PHE A 330 10.60 -6.15 2.33
N ALA A 331 11.37 -6.70 1.39
CA ALA A 331 12.67 -7.32 1.69
C ALA A 331 13.83 -6.30 1.83
N GLY A 332 13.63 -5.07 1.39
CA GLY A 332 14.59 -3.96 1.31
C GLY A 332 13.86 -2.71 0.79
N ILE A 333 14.57 -1.69 0.30
CA ILE A 333 14.03 -0.37 -0.16
C ILE A 333 13.01 -0.42 -1.32
N GLY A 334 12.42 -1.58 -1.62
CA GLY A 334 11.39 -1.76 -2.63
C GLY A 334 10.15 -0.89 -2.39
N THR A 335 9.40 -0.69 -3.47
CA THR A 335 8.22 0.18 -3.50
C THR A 335 6.98 -0.58 -3.99
N LEU A 336 5.88 -0.51 -3.23
CA LEU A 336 4.57 -0.93 -3.69
C LEU A 336 3.72 0.30 -3.94
N THR A 337 3.18 0.44 -5.15
CA THR A 337 2.24 1.50 -5.51
C THR A 337 0.83 0.93 -5.62
N LEU A 338 -0.09 1.52 -4.86
CA LEU A 338 -1.51 1.23 -4.90
C LEU A 338 -2.23 2.27 -5.76
N GLN A 339 -3.01 1.79 -6.72
CA GLN A 339 -3.84 2.60 -7.63
C GLN A 339 -5.32 2.19 -7.56
N GLY A 340 -5.68 1.11 -6.86
CA GLY A 340 -7.07 0.76 -6.58
C GLY A 340 -7.76 1.82 -5.72
N GLU A 341 -9.06 2.04 -5.93
CA GLU A 341 -9.82 3.09 -5.22
C GLU A 341 -9.81 2.89 -3.70
N ASN A 342 -10.00 1.65 -3.24
CA ASN A 342 -10.01 1.29 -1.82
C ASN A 342 -9.11 0.07 -1.59
N ASN A 343 -8.12 0.20 -0.71
CA ASN A 343 -7.14 -0.86 -0.43
C ASN A 343 -7.09 -1.18 1.06
N GLN A 344 -7.60 -2.35 1.45
CA GLN A 344 -7.64 -2.78 2.83
C GLN A 344 -6.52 -3.78 3.11
N LEU A 345 -5.48 -3.30 3.78
CA LEU A 345 -4.34 -4.11 4.20
C LEU A 345 -4.48 -4.50 5.68
N THR A 346 -4.09 -5.73 5.98
CA THR A 346 -4.02 -6.21 7.36
C THR A 346 -2.73 -5.75 8.02
N SER A 347 -1.60 -5.88 7.33
CA SER A 347 -0.29 -5.49 7.86
C SER A 347 0.65 -5.02 6.76
N VAL A 348 1.61 -4.17 7.15
CA VAL A 348 2.72 -3.72 6.29
C VAL A 348 4.00 -3.90 7.09
N THR A 349 4.91 -4.73 6.59
CA THR A 349 6.17 -5.04 7.26
C THR A 349 7.36 -4.80 6.35
N SER A 350 8.49 -4.42 6.93
CA SER A 350 9.77 -4.31 6.24
C SER A 350 10.90 -4.69 7.19
N THR A 351 11.94 -5.32 6.65
CA THR A 351 13.12 -5.74 7.43
C THR A 351 14.17 -4.63 7.60
N THR A 352 14.18 -3.64 6.70
CA THR A 352 15.22 -2.60 6.63
C THR A 352 14.64 -1.25 6.25
N SER A 353 13.95 -1.19 5.12
CA SER A 353 13.15 -0.04 4.71
C SER A 353 12.19 -0.45 3.62
N GLY A 354 11.08 0.24 3.41
CA GLY A 354 10.17 -0.05 2.29
C GLY A 354 9.25 1.14 2.05
N THR A 355 8.76 1.30 0.82
CA THR A 355 7.86 2.42 0.48
C THR A 355 6.49 1.90 0.09
N LEU A 356 5.47 2.30 0.84
CA LEU A 356 4.07 2.13 0.45
C LEU A 356 3.58 3.45 -0.16
N SER A 357 3.30 3.41 -1.47
CA SER A 357 2.92 4.57 -2.26
C SER A 357 1.45 4.53 -2.65
N LEU A 358 0.74 5.65 -2.46
CA LEU A 358 -0.66 5.82 -2.82
C LEU A 358 -0.73 6.78 -4.00
N ASP A 359 -1.02 6.24 -5.17
CA ASP A 359 -1.03 7.00 -6.42
C ASP A 359 -2.44 7.44 -6.82
N GLY A 360 -2.95 8.43 -6.08
CA GLY A 360 -4.26 9.03 -6.32
C GLY A 360 -4.41 9.65 -7.70
N ALA A 361 -3.34 10.25 -8.25
CA ALA A 361 -3.36 10.92 -9.54
C ALA A 361 -3.75 10.00 -10.72
N SER A 362 -3.42 8.71 -10.63
CA SER A 362 -3.67 7.73 -11.69
C SER A 362 -5.07 7.11 -11.66
N ASN A 363 -5.81 7.23 -10.56
CA ASN A 363 -7.19 6.75 -10.44
C ASN A 363 -8.19 7.91 -10.64
N GLU A 364 -9.33 7.71 -11.32
CA GLU A 364 -10.34 8.76 -11.50
C GLU A 364 -11.04 9.16 -10.19
N ASN A 365 -11.16 8.23 -9.24
CA ASN A 365 -11.81 8.40 -7.93
C ASN A 365 -10.80 8.70 -6.80
N GLY A 366 -9.49 8.77 -7.12
CA GLY A 366 -8.41 8.80 -6.14
C GLY A 366 -8.12 7.43 -5.53
N VAL A 367 -7.26 7.41 -4.51
CA VAL A 367 -6.80 6.18 -3.83
C VAL A 367 -6.92 6.36 -2.32
N SER A 368 -7.59 5.41 -1.68
CA SER A 368 -7.60 5.25 -0.23
C SER A 368 -6.99 3.91 0.15
N ALA A 369 -6.18 3.88 1.21
CA ALA A 369 -5.68 2.66 1.81
C ALA A 369 -5.88 2.68 3.33
N SER A 370 -6.05 1.50 3.92
CA SER A 370 -6.04 1.31 5.37
C SER A 370 -5.08 0.19 5.75
N VAL A 371 -4.44 0.34 6.92
CA VAL A 371 -3.65 -0.72 7.54
C VAL A 371 -4.25 -1.01 8.91
N LEU A 372 -4.70 -2.26 9.09
CA LEU A 372 -5.39 -2.66 10.32
C LEU A 372 -4.44 -2.84 11.51
N SER A 373 -3.26 -3.43 11.29
CA SER A 373 -2.25 -3.69 12.32
C SER A 373 -1.19 -2.59 12.33
N ALA A 374 -0.55 -2.39 13.49
CA ALA A 374 0.51 -1.41 13.62
C ALA A 374 1.65 -1.63 12.61
N ILE A 375 2.10 -0.55 11.96
CA ILE A 375 3.34 -0.56 11.18
C ILE A 375 4.50 -0.40 12.16
N VAL A 376 5.32 -1.44 12.33
CA VAL A 376 6.41 -1.46 13.32
C VAL A 376 7.79 -1.36 12.68
N GLY A 377 8.78 -0.89 13.46
CA GLY A 377 10.20 -0.98 13.11
C GLY A 377 10.85 0.28 12.51
N ASN A 378 10.11 1.38 12.32
CA ASN A 378 10.63 2.62 11.68
C ASN A 378 11.25 2.40 10.30
N THR A 379 10.78 1.39 9.57
CA THR A 379 11.33 1.00 8.27
C THR A 379 10.47 1.52 7.11
N THR A 380 9.17 1.73 7.33
CA THR A 380 8.23 2.03 6.25
C THR A 380 8.10 3.53 6.01
N THR A 381 8.26 3.94 4.75
CA THR A 381 7.92 5.28 4.25
C THR A 381 6.53 5.24 3.62
N LEU A 382 5.67 6.20 3.98
CA LEU A 382 4.41 6.43 3.28
C LEU A 382 4.61 7.51 2.22
N ASN A 383 4.29 7.22 0.98
CA ASN A 383 4.34 8.17 -0.12
C ASN A 383 2.93 8.50 -0.61
N PHE A 384 2.56 9.78 -0.63
CA PHE A 384 1.26 10.23 -1.11
C PHE A 384 1.40 11.00 -2.42
N ASN A 385 0.63 10.62 -3.44
CA ASN A 385 0.61 11.25 -4.74
C ASN A 385 -0.83 11.58 -5.19
N GLY A 386 -1.58 12.30 -4.35
CA GLY A 386 -2.91 12.80 -4.68
C GLY A 386 -2.85 14.17 -5.36
N ALA A 387 -3.17 14.23 -6.66
CA ALA A 387 -3.07 15.46 -7.47
C ALA A 387 -4.28 15.63 -8.40
N ASN A 388 -4.48 16.85 -8.94
CA ASN A 388 -5.53 17.16 -9.92
C ASN A 388 -6.97 16.85 -9.46
N GLY A 389 -7.30 17.13 -8.20
CA GLY A 389 -8.63 16.85 -7.65
C GLY A 389 -8.85 15.39 -7.23
N LYS A 390 -7.78 14.59 -7.16
CA LYS A 390 -7.84 13.16 -6.83
C LYS A 390 -7.06 12.90 -5.55
N LYS A 391 -7.73 12.32 -4.57
CA LYS A 391 -7.17 12.10 -3.23
C LYS A 391 -6.14 10.96 -3.19
N ALA A 392 -5.19 11.08 -2.26
CA ALA A 392 -4.39 9.97 -1.73
C ALA A 392 -4.54 9.93 -0.21
N GLU A 393 -5.17 8.90 0.32
CA GLU A 393 -5.60 8.85 1.73
C GLU A 393 -5.15 7.55 2.41
N MET A 394 -4.48 7.67 3.55
CA MET A 394 -4.05 6.52 4.36
C MET A 394 -4.73 6.57 5.72
N THR A 395 -5.31 5.45 6.16
CA THR A 395 -5.84 5.26 7.51
C THR A 395 -5.01 4.24 8.27
N LEU A 396 -4.42 4.65 9.40
CA LEU A 396 -3.76 3.76 10.35
C LEU A 396 -4.71 3.49 11.52
N SER A 397 -5.06 2.21 11.70
CA SER A 397 -6.15 1.81 12.59
C SER A 397 -5.71 1.31 13.96
N ASP A 398 -4.48 0.82 14.07
CA ASP A 398 -3.91 0.29 15.31
C ASP A 398 -3.06 1.32 16.05
N CYS A 399 -2.75 1.04 17.31
CA CYS A 399 -1.82 1.84 18.09
C CYS A 399 -0.35 1.44 17.84
N GLY A 400 0.58 2.37 18.06
CA GLY A 400 2.02 2.07 18.02
C GLY A 400 2.59 2.00 16.61
N ASN A 401 2.15 2.89 15.71
CA ASN A 401 2.74 3.01 14.38
C ASN A 401 4.08 3.73 14.45
N PHE A 402 5.06 3.20 13.73
CA PHE A 402 6.46 3.60 13.71
C PHE A 402 6.88 3.74 12.23
N LEU A 403 6.75 4.96 11.71
CA LEU A 403 7.05 5.29 10.32
C LEU A 403 8.45 5.89 10.20
N LYS A 404 9.15 5.54 9.12
CA LYS A 404 10.43 6.16 8.78
C LYS A 404 10.25 7.61 8.34
N ALA A 405 9.31 7.83 7.42
CA ALA A 405 9.07 9.12 6.80
C ALA A 405 7.69 9.19 6.14
N ILE A 406 7.26 10.42 5.84
CA ILE A 406 6.20 10.72 4.87
C ILE A 406 6.83 11.50 3.72
N THR A 407 6.51 11.10 2.49
CA THR A 407 6.88 11.83 1.27
C THR A 407 5.65 12.21 0.47
N LEU A 408 5.75 13.32 -0.26
CA LEU A 408 4.68 13.82 -1.12
C LEU A 408 5.20 13.93 -2.57
N GLY A 409 4.40 13.44 -3.52
CA GLY A 409 4.64 13.61 -4.94
C GLY A 409 4.55 15.08 -5.40
N SER A 410 5.03 15.35 -6.61
CA SER A 410 4.95 16.69 -7.21
C SER A 410 3.49 17.12 -7.39
N ASN A 411 3.14 18.33 -6.94
CA ASN A 411 1.77 18.86 -6.96
C ASN A 411 0.75 17.97 -6.22
N ALA A 412 1.21 17.17 -5.25
CA ALA A 412 0.32 16.36 -4.45
C ALA A 412 -0.43 17.27 -3.47
N VAL A 413 -1.67 17.66 -3.80
CA VAL A 413 -2.49 18.66 -3.09
C VAL A 413 -3.71 18.07 -2.38
N GLU A 414 -4.00 16.78 -2.53
CA GLU A 414 -5.14 16.12 -1.88
C GLU A 414 -4.69 14.90 -1.07
N ASN A 415 -3.73 15.09 -0.18
CA ASN A 415 -3.20 14.00 0.64
C ASN A 415 -3.73 14.06 2.07
N LYS A 416 -4.07 12.89 2.62
CA LYS A 416 -4.61 12.79 3.97
C LYS A 416 -4.05 11.57 4.70
N LEU A 417 -3.55 11.78 5.92
CA LEU A 417 -3.23 10.73 6.87
C LEU A 417 -4.25 10.76 8.02
N ILE A 418 -5.00 9.68 8.18
CA ILE A 418 -5.96 9.47 9.26
C ILE A 418 -5.35 8.53 10.28
N LEU A 419 -5.36 8.98 11.53
CA LEU A 419 -4.93 8.21 12.68
C LEU A 419 -6.13 8.02 13.59
N THR A 420 -6.58 6.78 13.75
CA THR A 420 -7.84 6.53 14.50
C THR A 420 -7.61 6.12 15.94
N GLN A 421 -6.46 5.52 16.27
CA GLN A 421 -6.13 5.03 17.61
C GLN A 421 -4.63 5.13 17.93
N GLY A 422 -4.34 5.43 19.20
CA GLY A 422 -3.01 5.33 19.79
C GLY A 422 -1.94 6.25 19.21
N ASP A 423 -0.68 5.88 19.47
CA ASP A 423 0.47 6.68 19.11
C ASP A 423 0.94 6.34 17.68
N THR A 424 1.24 7.36 16.90
CA THR A 424 1.98 7.25 15.64
C THR A 424 3.20 8.15 15.71
N SER A 425 4.37 7.56 15.47
CA SER A 425 5.63 8.28 15.42
C SER A 425 6.22 8.26 14.01
N ILE A 426 6.80 9.38 13.62
CA ILE A 426 7.47 9.56 12.34
C ILE A 426 8.89 10.03 12.63
N GLU A 427 9.87 9.23 12.24
CA GLU A 427 11.28 9.46 12.55
C GLU A 427 11.86 10.68 11.81
N SER A 428 11.47 10.90 10.56
CA SER A 428 11.96 12.02 9.76
C SER A 428 11.04 13.24 9.86
N ALA A 429 11.60 14.44 9.64
CA ALA A 429 10.82 15.64 9.36
C ALA A 429 9.78 15.42 8.24
N VAL A 430 8.59 15.98 8.41
CA VAL A 430 7.56 16.01 7.37
C VAL A 430 7.67 17.33 6.62
N ASN A 431 8.01 17.25 5.34
CA ASN A 431 8.18 18.41 4.47
C ASN A 431 6.97 18.53 3.52
N VAL A 432 6.21 19.61 3.65
CA VAL A 432 5.16 19.97 2.71
C VAL A 432 5.68 21.11 1.85
N GLY A 433 6.12 20.80 0.63
CA GLY A 433 6.69 21.76 -0.30
C GLY A 433 5.67 22.73 -0.89
N ALA A 434 6.17 23.74 -1.59
CA ALA A 434 5.30 24.65 -2.35
C ALA A 434 4.44 23.85 -3.34
N SER A 435 3.16 24.23 -3.46
CA SER A 435 2.17 23.53 -4.30
C SER A 435 1.88 22.08 -3.87
N GLN A 436 2.21 21.68 -2.65
CA GLN A 436 1.78 20.43 -2.04
C GLN A 436 0.82 20.71 -0.90
N ALA A 437 0.04 19.71 -0.52
CA ALA A 437 -0.77 19.76 0.67
C ALA A 437 -0.86 18.43 1.42
N LEU A 438 -0.97 18.48 2.74
CA LEU A 438 -1.14 17.31 3.59
C LEU A 438 -2.04 17.61 4.78
N THR A 439 -3.05 16.76 4.97
CA THR A 439 -3.94 16.81 6.13
C THR A 439 -3.62 15.67 7.10
N PHE A 440 -3.41 15.99 8.37
CA PHE A 440 -3.42 15.04 9.47
C PHE A 440 -4.78 15.06 10.15
N ASP A 441 -5.42 13.90 10.26
CA ASP A 441 -6.71 13.73 10.92
C ASP A 441 -6.53 12.85 12.16
N LEU A 442 -6.65 13.46 13.33
CA LEU A 442 -6.34 12.88 14.62
C LEU A 442 -7.63 12.51 15.36
N GLY A 443 -7.85 11.21 15.53
CA GLY A 443 -8.95 10.63 16.29
C GLY A 443 -8.83 10.79 17.82
N ASP A 444 -9.73 10.14 18.56
CA ASP A 444 -9.79 10.25 20.02
C ASP A 444 -8.53 9.63 20.67
N GLY A 445 -7.86 10.40 21.55
CA GLY A 445 -6.68 9.95 22.29
C GLY A 445 -5.45 9.63 21.43
N VAL A 446 -5.42 10.09 20.19
CA VAL A 446 -4.31 9.85 19.25
C VAL A 446 -3.16 10.80 19.52
N ASN A 447 -1.94 10.26 19.58
CA ASN A 447 -0.73 11.06 19.64
C ASN A 447 0.04 10.95 18.32
N LEU A 448 0.30 12.08 17.67
CA LEU A 448 1.21 12.18 16.54
C LEU A 448 2.54 12.76 17.02
N ILE A 449 3.61 11.99 16.87
CA ILE A 449 4.97 12.37 17.24
C ILE A 449 5.78 12.52 15.96
N LEU A 450 6.30 13.72 15.69
CA LEU A 450 7.29 13.93 14.65
C LEU A 450 8.62 14.17 15.36
N ALA A 451 9.63 13.32 15.13
CA ALA A 451 10.88 13.42 15.86
C ALA A 451 11.62 14.74 15.60
N ASP A 452 11.44 15.31 14.40
CA ASP A 452 11.96 16.62 14.01
C ASP A 452 10.85 17.69 14.03
N ASN A 453 10.39 18.13 12.85
CA ASN A 453 9.41 19.18 12.68
C ASN A 453 8.45 18.91 11.51
N LEU A 454 7.30 19.58 11.54
CA LEU A 454 6.47 19.81 10.38
C LEU A 454 6.96 21.09 9.68
N ALA A 455 7.72 20.94 8.60
CA ALA A 455 8.20 22.04 7.78
C ALA A 455 7.21 22.28 6.63
N ASN A 456 6.47 23.38 6.69
CA ASN A 456 5.43 23.70 5.72
C ASN A 456 5.80 24.94 4.88
N ALA A 457 5.87 24.72 3.57
CA ALA A 457 5.94 25.74 2.53
C ALA A 457 4.72 25.70 1.58
N GLY A 458 3.82 24.73 1.76
CA GLY A 458 2.57 24.54 1.02
C GLY A 458 1.35 24.69 1.93
N GLU A 459 0.35 23.82 1.76
CA GLU A 459 -0.89 23.84 2.56
C GLU A 459 -0.92 22.63 3.52
N SER A 460 -0.89 22.86 4.82
CA SER A 460 -1.00 21.79 5.82
C SER A 460 -2.25 21.97 6.66
N GLU A 461 -2.92 20.88 6.98
CA GLU A 461 -4.07 20.88 7.88
C GLU A 461 -3.86 19.88 9.01
N ILE A 462 -4.14 20.29 10.24
CA ILE A 462 -4.10 19.44 11.43
C ILE A 462 -5.49 19.47 12.06
N ASN A 463 -6.22 18.37 11.93
CA ASN A 463 -7.57 18.21 12.41
C ASN A 463 -7.58 17.40 13.69
N PHE A 464 -7.96 18.04 14.79
CA PHE A 464 -8.32 17.36 16.03
C PHE A 464 -9.81 17.03 15.97
N ASN A 465 -10.11 15.89 15.36
CA ASN A 465 -11.47 15.34 15.25
C ASN A 465 -11.84 14.46 16.45
N GLY A 466 -10.85 14.10 17.28
CA GLY A 466 -11.05 13.48 18.58
C GLY A 466 -10.69 14.36 19.78
N SER A 467 -10.99 13.86 20.97
CA SER A 467 -10.65 14.48 22.25
C SER A 467 -9.27 14.03 22.71
N ASN A 468 -8.53 14.94 23.35
CA ASN A 468 -7.20 14.71 23.92
C ASN A 468 -6.15 14.26 22.90
N GLY A 469 -6.31 14.62 21.62
CA GLY A 469 -5.27 14.38 20.63
C GLY A 469 -4.05 15.24 20.92
N ILE A 470 -2.85 14.69 20.74
CA ILE A 470 -1.58 15.40 21.01
C ILE A 470 -0.70 15.39 19.76
N LEU A 471 -0.24 16.57 19.34
CA LEU A 471 0.87 16.72 18.42
C LEU A 471 2.14 17.05 19.21
N ILE A 472 3.09 16.12 19.18
CA ILE A 472 4.44 16.29 19.74
C ILE A 472 5.38 16.58 18.57
N SER A 473 5.43 17.84 18.16
CA SER A 473 6.31 18.34 17.11
C SER A 473 6.37 19.85 17.17
N SER A 474 7.48 20.42 16.71
CA SER A 474 7.48 21.82 16.29
C SER A 474 6.79 21.98 14.93
N ILE A 475 6.14 23.12 14.70
CA ILE A 475 5.52 23.49 13.42
C ILE A 475 6.27 24.71 12.89
N SER A 476 6.80 24.61 11.67
CA SER A 476 7.48 25.71 10.99
C SER A 476 6.80 26.02 9.67
N THR A 477 6.05 27.12 9.63
CA THR A 477 5.39 27.61 8.41
C THR A 477 6.25 28.72 7.78
N THR A 478 7.03 28.38 6.76
CA THR A 478 7.90 29.34 6.05
C THR A 478 7.21 29.98 4.88
N ALA A 479 6.31 29.26 4.20
CA ALA A 479 5.47 29.74 3.11
C ALA A 479 4.13 28.97 3.13
N GLY A 480 3.13 29.43 2.37
CA GLY A 480 1.80 28.81 2.36
C GLY A 480 1.06 28.97 3.69
N ALA A 481 0.20 28.00 4.05
CA ALA A 481 -0.56 28.05 5.28
C ALA A 481 -0.65 26.70 6.02
N THR A 482 -0.59 26.76 7.35
CA THR A 482 -0.92 25.66 8.26
C THR A 482 -2.23 25.99 8.96
N THR A 483 -3.25 25.15 8.82
CA THR A 483 -4.54 25.32 9.50
C THR A 483 -4.72 24.26 10.57
N ILE A 484 -4.88 24.67 11.82
CA ILE A 484 -5.21 23.80 12.93
C ILE A 484 -6.73 23.89 13.16
N LYS A 485 -7.46 22.80 12.92
CA LYS A 485 -8.91 22.76 13.18
C LYS A 485 -9.21 21.93 14.41
N ILE A 486 -10.08 22.46 15.25
CA ILE A 486 -10.64 21.75 16.40
C ILE A 486 -12.12 21.53 16.13
N ALA A 487 -12.54 20.27 16.05
CA ALA A 487 -13.94 19.92 15.90
C ALA A 487 -14.76 20.30 17.15
N GLU A 488 -16.08 20.37 17.00
CA GLU A 488 -17.00 20.67 18.11
C GLU A 488 -16.91 19.61 19.21
N ASP A 489 -16.86 20.07 20.47
CA ASP A 489 -16.63 19.31 21.70
C ASP A 489 -15.31 18.53 21.75
N LYS A 490 -14.36 18.85 20.86
CA LYS A 490 -13.06 18.20 20.78
C LYS A 490 -11.93 19.05 21.36
N SER A 491 -10.79 18.39 21.59
CA SER A 491 -9.62 19.04 22.16
C SER A 491 -8.33 18.55 21.53
N GLY A 492 -7.40 19.48 21.33
CA GLY A 492 -6.06 19.22 20.83
C GLY A 492 -5.00 19.83 21.73
N VAL A 493 -3.83 19.20 21.75
CA VAL A 493 -2.63 19.71 22.43
C VAL A 493 -1.49 19.79 21.42
N ILE A 494 -0.76 20.89 21.39
CA ILE A 494 0.50 21.03 20.65
C ILE A 494 1.62 21.28 21.66
N GLN A 495 2.58 20.36 21.74
CA GLN A 495 3.68 20.45 22.70
C GLN A 495 4.92 21.18 22.18
N GLY A 496 5.13 21.21 20.86
CA GLY A 496 6.24 21.96 20.27
C GLY A 496 5.91 23.42 19.99
N ALA A 497 6.94 24.18 19.63
CA ALA A 497 6.79 25.58 19.23
C ALA A 497 6.13 25.69 17.84
N ILE A 498 5.37 26.75 17.63
CA ILE A 498 4.84 27.15 16.33
C ILE A 498 5.59 28.38 15.84
N SER A 499 6.28 28.32 14.71
CA SER A 499 6.96 29.47 14.11
C SER A 499 6.39 29.78 12.73
N THR A 500 6.07 31.05 12.48
CA THR A 500 5.53 31.53 11.20
C THR A 500 6.39 32.69 10.71
N THR A 501 7.04 32.56 9.55
CA THR A 501 7.93 33.62 9.01
C THR A 501 7.25 34.41 7.88
N ASP A 502 7.00 33.77 6.72
CA ASP A 502 6.33 34.42 5.57
C ASP A 502 4.97 33.77 5.20
N GLY A 503 4.61 32.65 5.85
CA GLY A 503 3.32 31.98 5.65
C GLY A 503 2.26 32.39 6.66
N ALA A 504 1.24 31.53 6.84
CA ALA A 504 0.19 31.72 7.84
C ALA A 504 -0.03 30.48 8.70
N THR A 505 -0.17 30.64 10.03
CA THR A 505 -0.65 29.56 10.90
C THR A 505 -1.99 29.96 11.53
N ASN A 506 -3.07 29.31 11.12
CA ASN A 506 -4.44 29.66 11.50
C ASN A 506 -5.02 28.62 12.46
N VAL A 507 -5.77 29.06 13.46
CA VAL A 507 -6.53 28.17 14.37
C VAL A 507 -8.02 28.40 14.16
N ASN A 508 -8.75 27.33 13.86
CA ASN A 508 -10.18 27.37 13.57
C ASN A 508 -10.94 26.41 14.50
N PHE A 509 -11.86 26.95 15.28
CA PHE A 509 -12.78 26.15 16.11
C PHE A 509 -14.12 26.01 15.38
N ALA A 510 -14.52 24.77 15.08
CA ALA A 510 -15.81 24.47 14.45
C ALA A 510 -17.00 24.65 15.41
N GLY A 511 -16.74 24.60 16.72
CA GLY A 511 -17.76 24.70 17.76
C GLY A 511 -17.16 25.04 19.13
N VAL A 512 -17.71 24.44 20.19
CA VAL A 512 -17.11 24.44 21.53
C VAL A 512 -15.87 23.55 21.52
N GLY A 513 -14.66 24.08 21.39
CA GLY A 513 -13.45 23.25 21.30
C GLY A 513 -12.29 23.86 22.07
N THR A 514 -11.30 23.06 22.44
CA THR A 514 -10.10 23.55 23.15
C THR A 514 -8.82 23.20 22.41
N LEU A 515 -7.99 24.20 22.09
CA LEU A 515 -6.61 24.00 21.68
C LEU A 515 -5.70 24.41 22.84
N THR A 516 -4.84 23.49 23.28
CA THR A 516 -3.84 23.76 24.30
C THR A 516 -2.45 23.87 23.67
N LEU A 517 -1.79 25.00 23.87
CA LEU A 517 -0.38 25.21 23.50
C LEU A 517 0.50 24.97 24.72
N GLN A 518 1.59 24.22 24.56
CA GLN A 518 2.58 23.99 25.62
C GLN A 518 4.00 24.41 25.23
N GLY A 519 4.29 24.56 23.94
CA GLY A 519 5.58 25.04 23.44
C GLY A 519 5.82 26.51 23.72
N GLU A 520 7.06 26.97 23.63
CA GLU A 520 7.41 28.40 23.72
C GLU A 520 7.25 29.10 22.36
N ASN A 521 7.01 30.42 22.37
CA ASN A 521 7.00 31.30 21.20
C ASN A 521 6.08 30.87 20.05
N ASN A 522 4.84 30.48 20.36
CA ASN A 522 3.84 30.09 19.37
C ASN A 522 3.35 31.29 18.56
N GLN A 523 3.74 31.38 17.30
CA GLN A 523 3.38 32.45 16.38
C GLN A 523 2.20 32.05 15.52
N LEU A 524 1.00 32.48 15.93
CA LEU A 524 -0.24 32.31 15.20
C LEU A 524 -0.50 33.54 14.31
N THR A 525 -1.05 33.31 13.14
CA THR A 525 -1.53 34.34 12.24
C THR A 525 -2.94 34.75 12.62
N SER A 526 -3.86 33.79 12.76
CA SER A 526 -5.24 34.09 13.15
C SER A 526 -5.84 33.02 14.06
N VAL A 527 -6.83 33.41 14.84
CA VAL A 527 -7.65 32.52 15.67
C VAL A 527 -9.10 32.88 15.42
N SER A 528 -9.91 31.91 15.03
CA SER A 528 -11.32 32.09 14.71
C SER A 528 -12.19 30.98 15.30
N SER A 529 -13.42 31.32 15.64
CA SER A 529 -14.41 30.36 16.14
C SER A 529 -15.82 30.75 15.67
N THR A 530 -16.60 29.75 15.26
CA THR A 530 -18.00 29.91 14.84
C THR A 530 -18.95 30.13 16.03
N THR A 531 -18.66 29.55 17.20
CA THR A 531 -19.50 29.64 18.42
C THR A 531 -18.69 29.91 19.68
N SER A 532 -17.80 29.01 20.09
CA SER A 532 -17.04 29.16 21.35
C SER A 532 -15.70 28.39 21.39
N GLY A 533 -14.61 28.96 20.91
CA GLY A 533 -13.27 28.34 20.98
C GLY A 533 -12.53 28.69 22.27
N ILE A 534 -11.77 27.75 22.83
CA ILE A 534 -10.83 28.00 23.94
C ILE A 534 -9.41 27.82 23.42
N LEU A 535 -8.63 28.90 23.45
CA LEU A 535 -7.19 28.85 23.25
C LEU A 535 -6.49 28.88 24.61
N SER A 536 -5.98 27.74 25.04
CA SER A 536 -5.34 27.56 26.34
C SER A 536 -3.82 27.57 26.24
N LEU A 537 -3.17 28.32 27.13
CA LEU A 537 -1.72 28.35 27.30
C LEU A 537 -1.38 27.58 28.57
N ASN A 538 -0.88 26.36 28.41
CA ASN A 538 -0.63 25.44 29.51
C ASN A 538 0.69 24.69 29.31
N GLY A 539 1.79 25.36 29.59
CA GLY A 539 3.15 24.83 29.46
C GLY A 539 4.12 25.59 30.34
N ALA A 540 5.31 25.04 30.55
CA ALA A 540 6.39 25.79 31.21
C ALA A 540 6.95 26.80 30.20
N GLY A 541 6.85 28.10 30.50
CA GLY A 541 7.39 29.14 29.62
C GLY A 541 6.56 29.40 28.34
N VAL A 542 5.33 28.85 28.27
CA VAL A 542 4.47 28.99 27.10
C VAL A 542 4.22 30.47 26.79
N SER A 543 4.52 30.85 25.56
CA SER A 543 4.18 32.16 25.01
C SER A 543 3.51 31.97 23.66
N ALA A 544 2.55 32.83 23.35
CA ALA A 544 1.88 32.85 22.06
C ALA A 544 1.67 34.28 21.59
N SER A 545 1.61 34.47 20.28
CA SER A 545 1.24 35.73 19.66
C SER A 545 0.26 35.50 18.54
N VAL A 546 -0.73 36.38 18.39
CA VAL A 546 -1.67 36.38 17.25
C VAL A 546 -1.48 37.66 16.46
N SER A 547 -1.17 37.52 15.16
CA SER A 547 -0.82 38.65 14.30
C SER A 547 -2.04 39.37 13.70
N ASN A 548 -3.12 38.64 13.41
CA ASN A 548 -4.40 39.19 12.97
C ASN A 548 -5.39 39.32 14.13
N ALA A 549 -6.41 40.14 13.93
CA ALA A 549 -7.44 40.34 14.94
C ALA A 549 -8.19 39.03 15.22
N ILE A 550 -8.44 38.75 16.49
CA ILE A 550 -9.40 37.72 16.90
C ILE A 550 -10.79 38.32 16.77
N ILE A 551 -11.63 37.81 15.87
CA ILE A 551 -12.93 38.40 15.52
C ILE A 551 -14.06 37.49 15.99
N GLY A 552 -15.19 38.08 16.39
CA GLY A 552 -16.47 37.36 16.55
C GLY A 552 -16.97 37.15 17.99
N ASN A 553 -16.26 37.65 19.02
CA ASN A 553 -16.64 37.48 20.44
C ASN A 553 -16.85 36.01 20.85
N SER A 554 -16.22 35.06 20.15
CA SER A 554 -16.40 33.63 20.34
C SER A 554 -15.19 32.95 20.99
N THR A 555 -14.02 33.59 20.98
CA THR A 555 -12.79 32.98 21.51
C THR A 555 -12.56 33.36 22.97
N THR A 556 -12.34 32.37 23.83
CA THR A 556 -11.86 32.51 25.21
C THR A 556 -10.37 32.24 25.25
N LEU A 557 -9.62 33.14 25.89
CA LEU A 557 -8.21 32.89 26.21
C LEU A 557 -8.13 32.28 27.61
N ASP A 558 -7.46 31.15 27.72
CA ASP A 558 -7.28 30.44 28.99
C ASP A 558 -5.81 30.40 29.40
N PHE A 559 -5.50 30.94 30.57
CA PHE A 559 -4.14 31.08 31.07
C PHE A 559 -3.90 30.14 32.26
N ASN A 560 -2.94 29.23 32.12
CA ASN A 560 -2.60 28.25 33.16
C ASN A 560 -1.14 28.37 33.66
N GLY A 561 -0.52 29.55 33.55
CA GLY A 561 0.86 29.79 33.96
C GLY A 561 1.03 29.75 35.47
N ARG A 562 1.89 28.86 35.98
CA ARG A 562 2.15 28.63 37.43
C ARG A 562 3.50 29.23 37.84
N THR A 563 3.85 29.18 39.13
CA THR A 563 5.17 29.61 39.60
C THR A 563 6.30 28.93 38.83
N GLY A 564 7.19 29.70 38.22
CA GLY A 564 8.27 29.21 37.36
C GLY A 564 7.81 28.69 35.99
N LYS A 565 6.54 28.92 35.61
CA LYS A 565 5.92 28.50 34.36
C LYS A 565 5.04 29.63 33.84
N LYS A 566 5.65 30.65 33.25
CA LYS A 566 4.95 31.79 32.65
C LYS A 566 3.99 31.34 31.54
N ALA A 567 2.81 31.97 31.46
CA ALA A 567 1.92 31.92 30.30
C ALA A 567 1.68 33.32 29.74
N GLU A 568 2.12 33.57 28.51
CA GLU A 568 2.04 34.89 27.88
C GLU A 568 1.31 34.86 26.53
N MET A 569 0.35 35.77 26.34
CA MET A 569 -0.30 35.98 25.05
C MET A 569 -0.04 37.41 24.58
N THR A 570 0.35 37.59 23.33
CA THR A 570 0.49 38.89 22.67
C THR A 570 -0.52 39.04 21.54
N LEU A 571 -1.35 40.08 21.58
CA LEU A 571 -2.27 40.42 20.50
C LEU A 571 -1.69 41.58 19.68
N ASN A 572 -1.26 41.30 18.46
CA ASN A 572 -0.50 42.24 17.64
C ASN A 572 -1.35 43.08 16.67
N ALA A 573 -2.60 42.70 16.43
CA ALA A 573 -3.54 43.48 15.61
C ALA A 573 -4.46 44.36 16.44
N SER A 574 -5.00 45.40 15.82
CA SER A 574 -6.15 46.15 16.33
C SER A 574 -7.46 45.40 16.11
N GLY A 575 -8.46 45.64 16.96
CA GLY A 575 -9.83 45.14 16.78
C GLY A 575 -10.04 43.71 17.28
N ASN A 576 -9.35 43.32 18.35
CA ASN A 576 -9.57 42.00 18.97
C ASN A 576 -10.88 42.00 19.77
N PHE A 577 -11.65 40.93 19.61
CA PHE A 577 -12.97 40.72 20.20
C PHE A 577 -13.01 39.34 20.87
N LEU A 578 -12.74 39.32 22.17
CA LEU A 578 -12.68 38.12 22.99
C LEU A 578 -13.99 37.89 23.73
N LYS A 579 -14.41 36.63 23.83
CA LYS A 579 -15.54 36.21 24.65
C LYS A 579 -15.24 36.41 26.14
N ALA A 580 -14.09 35.90 26.58
CA ALA A 580 -13.67 35.89 27.97
C ALA A 580 -12.16 35.67 28.12
N ILE A 581 -11.65 35.94 29.32
CA ILE A 581 -10.37 35.43 29.80
C ILE A 581 -10.66 34.52 31.00
N THR A 582 -10.08 33.32 31.01
CA THR A 582 -10.10 32.39 32.14
C THR A 582 -8.69 32.14 32.67
N LEU A 583 -8.62 31.79 33.94
CA LEU A 583 -7.38 31.50 34.65
C LEU A 583 -7.52 30.16 35.34
N GLY A 584 -6.53 29.29 35.18
CA GLY A 584 -6.44 28.03 35.92
C GLY A 584 -6.30 28.23 37.42
N SER A 585 -6.50 27.15 38.18
CA SER A 585 -6.14 27.13 39.60
C SER A 585 -4.63 27.30 39.76
N ASN A 586 -4.20 28.23 40.62
CA ASN A 586 -2.80 28.59 40.82
C ASN A 586 -2.11 29.23 39.60
N ALA A 587 -2.89 29.82 38.69
CA ALA A 587 -2.34 30.53 37.55
C ALA A 587 -1.77 31.89 38.01
N VAL A 588 -0.50 31.95 38.42
CA VAL A 588 0.14 33.11 39.08
C VAL A 588 1.16 33.88 38.23
N GLU A 589 1.52 33.40 37.05
CA GLU A 589 2.52 34.05 36.17
C GLU A 589 1.95 34.26 34.76
N ASN A 590 0.80 34.93 34.67
CA ASN A 590 0.12 35.15 33.40
C ASN A 590 0.23 36.59 32.91
N LYS A 591 0.40 36.77 31.60
CA LYS A 591 0.52 38.08 30.98
C LYS A 591 -0.23 38.14 29.65
N LEU A 592 -1.08 39.16 29.49
CA LEU A 592 -1.68 39.53 28.22
C LEU A 592 -1.06 40.85 27.76
N ILE A 593 -0.40 40.83 26.61
CA ILE A 593 0.22 41.99 25.97
C ILE A 593 -0.67 42.44 24.82
N LEU A 594 -1.01 43.73 24.80
CA LEU A 594 -1.76 44.37 23.74
C LEU A 594 -0.81 45.31 23.00
N SER A 595 -0.48 44.99 21.76
CA SER A 595 0.54 45.75 21.02
C SER A 595 -0.03 46.86 20.14
N GLN A 596 -1.26 46.71 19.64
CA GLN A 596 -1.87 47.67 18.72
C GLN A 596 -3.39 47.79 18.90
N GLY A 597 -3.91 49.02 18.82
CA GLY A 597 -5.34 49.34 18.71
C GLY A 597 -6.24 48.80 19.82
N ASP A 598 -7.49 48.49 19.45
CA ASP A 598 -8.53 48.15 20.41
C ASP A 598 -8.58 46.63 20.69
N THR A 599 -8.78 46.27 21.96
CA THR A 599 -9.12 44.91 22.39
C THR A 599 -10.32 44.98 23.33
N SER A 600 -11.39 44.27 23.00
CA SER A 600 -12.61 44.18 23.80
C SER A 600 -12.77 42.76 24.34
N ILE A 601 -13.12 42.66 25.62
CA ILE A 601 -13.42 41.41 26.31
C ILE A 601 -14.85 41.50 26.83
N GLN A 602 -15.73 40.65 26.30
CA GLN A 602 -17.16 40.74 26.57
C GLN A 602 -17.51 40.35 28.02
N SER A 603 -16.93 39.25 28.51
CA SER A 603 -17.18 38.74 29.87
C SER A 603 -16.24 39.36 30.89
N ASN A 604 -16.71 39.50 32.12
CA ASN A 604 -15.88 39.97 33.23
C ASN A 604 -14.66 39.06 33.40
N THR A 605 -13.46 39.64 33.42
CA THR A 605 -12.26 38.91 33.82
C THR A 605 -12.21 38.85 35.34
N THR A 606 -12.43 37.66 35.90
CA THR A 606 -12.43 37.44 37.35
C THR A 606 -11.11 36.82 37.79
N ILE A 607 -10.46 37.44 38.77
CA ILE A 607 -9.16 37.00 39.31
C ILE A 607 -9.36 36.66 40.78
N THR A 608 -9.12 35.42 41.14
CA THR A 608 -9.43 34.86 42.48
C THR A 608 -8.16 34.52 43.25
N THR A 609 -8.33 34.03 44.49
CA THR A 609 -7.20 33.67 45.36
C THR A 609 -6.28 32.66 44.68
N GLY A 610 -4.97 32.95 44.70
CA GLY A 610 -3.96 32.12 44.04
C GLY A 610 -3.88 32.32 42.52
N GLN A 611 -4.53 33.32 41.96
CA GLN A 611 -4.40 33.69 40.55
C GLN A 611 -3.73 35.05 40.40
N ALA A 612 -3.06 35.25 39.26
CA ALA A 612 -2.54 36.55 38.86
C ALA A 612 -2.58 36.73 37.35
N LEU A 613 -2.85 37.96 36.91
CA LEU A 613 -2.83 38.34 35.51
C LEU A 613 -2.31 39.77 35.36
N THR A 614 -1.36 39.93 34.45
CA THR A 614 -0.83 41.22 34.04
C THR A 614 -1.38 41.60 32.66
N PHE A 615 -2.03 42.76 32.56
CA PHE A 615 -2.38 43.41 31.30
C PHE A 615 -1.29 44.43 30.97
N ASP A 616 -0.59 44.24 29.85
CA ASP A 616 0.50 45.12 29.40
C ASP A 616 0.05 45.88 28.14
N LEU A 617 -0.24 47.16 28.32
CA LEU A 617 -0.75 48.05 27.29
C LEU A 617 0.40 48.81 26.63
N LYS A 618 0.63 48.58 25.33
CA LYS A 618 1.62 49.30 24.51
C LYS A 618 1.08 50.62 23.96
N ASP A 619 1.80 51.23 23.02
CA ASP A 619 1.50 52.58 22.54
C ASP A 619 0.14 52.62 21.81
N GLY A 620 -0.75 53.53 22.22
CA GLY A 620 -2.03 53.79 21.56
C GLY A 620 -3.05 52.65 21.62
N VAL A 621 -2.93 51.73 22.58
CA VAL A 621 -3.87 50.59 22.72
C VAL A 621 -5.05 50.95 23.60
N ASN A 622 -6.21 50.36 23.35
CA ASN A 622 -7.41 50.53 24.16
C ASN A 622 -7.93 49.16 24.60
N LEU A 623 -7.96 48.91 25.92
CA LEU A 623 -8.54 47.70 26.49
C LEU A 623 -9.94 48.01 27.03
N ILE A 624 -10.97 47.37 26.46
CA ILE A 624 -12.34 47.41 26.96
C ILE A 624 -12.60 46.12 27.75
N ASN A 625 -12.70 46.20 29.07
CA ASN A 625 -12.91 45.03 29.94
C ASN A 625 -13.50 45.44 31.29
N THR A 626 -14.24 44.53 31.92
CA THR A 626 -14.58 44.61 33.35
C THR A 626 -13.71 43.62 34.12
N ILE A 627 -12.79 44.14 34.93
CA ILE A 627 -11.86 43.35 35.73
C ILE A 627 -12.37 43.33 37.18
N SER A 628 -12.59 42.12 37.71
CA SER A 628 -13.02 41.88 39.09
C SER A 628 -11.96 41.06 39.82
N ASN A 629 -11.14 41.71 40.63
CA ASN A 629 -10.16 41.04 41.49
C ASN A 629 -10.78 40.79 42.87
N ILE A 630 -11.10 39.53 43.16
CA ILE A 630 -11.78 39.11 44.38
C ILE A 630 -10.85 38.40 45.38
N GLY A 631 -9.56 38.28 45.06
CA GLY A 631 -8.60 37.61 45.95
C GLY A 631 -7.20 37.37 45.39
N GLY A 632 -6.94 37.68 44.11
CA GLY A 632 -5.65 37.42 43.46
C GLY A 632 -4.81 38.69 43.24
N ASN A 633 -3.88 38.61 42.30
CA ASN A 633 -2.98 39.70 41.93
C ASN A 633 -3.23 40.19 40.51
N THR A 634 -3.73 41.40 40.34
CA THR A 634 -3.96 42.00 39.02
C THR A 634 -2.93 43.10 38.80
N ASN A 635 -2.25 43.10 37.66
CA ASN A 635 -1.42 44.24 37.24
C ASN A 635 -2.00 44.84 35.94
N LEU A 636 -2.20 46.15 35.92
CA LEU A 636 -2.50 46.92 34.72
C LEU A 636 -1.31 47.83 34.44
N GLU A 637 -0.50 47.49 33.46
CA GLU A 637 0.73 48.21 33.11
C GLU A 637 0.55 49.04 31.84
N PHE A 638 0.69 50.36 31.96
CA PHE A 638 0.81 51.28 30.84
C PHE A 638 2.30 51.39 30.46
N ASN A 639 2.72 50.49 29.58
CA ASN A 639 4.09 50.45 29.04
C ASN A 639 4.22 51.22 27.71
N GLY A 640 3.13 51.78 27.20
CA GLY A 640 3.10 52.68 26.06
C GLY A 640 2.49 54.06 26.34
N ILE A 641 2.51 54.93 25.34
CA ILE A 641 1.94 56.28 25.37
C ILE A 641 0.48 56.21 24.93
N ASN A 642 -0.41 56.94 25.61
CA ASN A 642 -1.84 57.03 25.31
C ASN A 642 -2.57 55.68 25.35
N GLY A 643 -2.12 54.76 26.22
CA GLY A 643 -2.87 53.54 26.48
C GLY A 643 -4.16 53.86 27.24
N THR A 644 -5.29 53.27 26.84
CA THR A 644 -6.59 53.49 27.48
C THR A 644 -7.13 52.17 28.04
N PHE A 645 -7.66 52.22 29.27
CA PHE A 645 -8.49 51.16 29.82
C PHE A 645 -9.92 51.69 30.01
N THR A 646 -10.89 51.00 29.41
CA THR A 646 -12.30 51.34 29.45
C THR A 646 -13.09 50.21 30.11
N GLY A 647 -13.84 50.55 31.15
CA GLY A 647 -14.63 49.59 31.94
C GLY A 647 -14.30 49.67 33.42
N THR A 648 -14.84 48.74 34.21
CA THR A 648 -14.67 48.77 35.68
C THR A 648 -13.45 47.97 36.09
N LEU A 649 -12.62 48.53 36.96
CA LEU A 649 -11.54 47.83 37.66
C LEU A 649 -11.90 47.79 39.16
N SER A 650 -12.40 46.65 39.62
CA SER A 650 -12.81 46.45 41.02
C SER A 650 -11.86 45.52 41.75
N THR A 651 -11.45 45.92 42.95
CA THR A 651 -10.66 45.10 43.88
C THR A 651 -11.45 44.89 45.17
N SER A 652 -12.07 43.72 45.32
CA SER A 652 -12.78 43.33 46.55
C SER A 652 -11.98 42.39 47.45
N GLY A 653 -10.91 41.80 46.90
CA GLY A 653 -9.91 41.03 47.64
C GLY A 653 -8.59 40.94 46.87
N GLY A 654 -7.50 40.63 47.57
CA GLY A 654 -6.16 40.57 46.95
C GLY A 654 -5.53 41.95 46.69
N ALA A 655 -4.68 42.02 45.66
CA ALA A 655 -3.95 43.24 45.29
C ALA A 655 -4.09 43.57 43.79
N THR A 656 -4.40 44.83 43.49
CA THR A 656 -4.39 45.37 42.14
C THR A 656 -3.32 46.46 42.04
N THR A 657 -2.45 46.39 41.04
CA THR A 657 -1.43 47.42 40.76
C THR A 657 -1.68 48.05 39.41
N ILE A 658 -1.81 49.37 39.37
CA ILE A 658 -1.84 50.17 38.14
C ILE A 658 -0.47 50.82 38.02
N LYS A 659 0.30 50.47 37.00
CA LYS A 659 1.69 50.91 36.85
C LYS A 659 1.86 51.73 35.59
N ILE A 660 2.54 52.87 35.72
CA ILE A 660 2.88 53.73 34.59
C ILE A 660 4.41 53.75 34.44
N THR A 661 4.88 53.24 33.31
CA THR A 661 6.32 53.21 33.01
C THR A 661 6.86 54.61 32.72
N GLU A 662 8.17 54.80 32.92
CA GLU A 662 8.82 56.10 32.69
C GLU A 662 8.53 56.66 31.29
N SER A 663 8.17 57.95 31.22
CA SER A 663 7.82 58.65 29.97
C SER A 663 6.58 58.10 29.24
N LYS A 664 5.74 57.30 29.93
CA LYS A 664 4.51 56.72 29.38
C LYS A 664 3.26 57.35 30.00
N SER A 665 2.12 57.12 29.37
CA SER A 665 0.84 57.68 29.80
C SER A 665 -0.27 56.64 29.67
N GLY A 666 -1.15 56.64 30.67
CA GLY A 666 -2.38 55.86 30.68
C GLY A 666 -3.62 56.75 30.75
N THR A 667 -4.79 56.16 30.51
CA THR A 667 -6.08 56.76 30.83
C THR A 667 -7.01 55.64 31.28
N ILE A 668 -7.74 55.84 32.38
CA ILE A 668 -8.81 54.95 32.83
C ILE A 668 -10.13 55.72 32.76
N THR A 669 -11.07 55.27 31.94
CA THR A 669 -12.34 55.98 31.72
C THR A 669 -13.49 55.49 32.59
N GLY A 670 -13.37 54.29 33.16
CA GLY A 670 -14.37 53.73 34.08
C GLY A 670 -13.98 53.82 35.55
N ALA A 671 -14.79 53.20 36.41
CA ALA A 671 -14.57 53.25 37.85
C ALA A 671 -13.40 52.36 38.29
N VAL A 672 -12.56 52.90 39.17
CA VAL A 672 -11.60 52.13 39.95
C VAL A 672 -12.13 52.04 41.39
N THR A 673 -12.54 50.86 41.83
CA THR A 673 -13.15 50.64 43.15
C THR A 673 -12.31 49.69 44.00
N THR A 674 -12.24 49.96 45.31
CA THR A 674 -11.51 49.12 46.27
C THR A 674 -12.37 48.94 47.52
N ASP A 675 -12.68 47.69 47.87
CA ASP A 675 -13.42 47.39 49.09
C ASP A 675 -12.51 47.38 50.32
N SER A 676 -13.11 47.47 51.50
CA SER A 676 -12.40 47.43 52.78
C SER A 676 -11.60 46.13 52.93
N GLY A 677 -10.27 46.25 53.06
CA GLY A 677 -9.36 45.11 53.22
C GLY A 677 -8.66 44.65 51.94
N ALA A 678 -9.03 45.20 50.78
CA ALA A 678 -8.30 45.04 49.51
C ALA A 678 -7.28 46.17 49.30
N ILE A 679 -6.33 45.97 48.38
CA ILE A 679 -5.30 46.97 48.05
C ILE A 679 -5.35 47.28 46.56
N THR A 680 -5.54 48.56 46.22
CA THR A 680 -5.27 49.09 44.88
C THR A 680 -4.11 50.09 44.96
N THR A 681 -3.01 49.81 44.26
CA THR A 681 -1.82 50.67 44.22
C THR A 681 -1.72 51.32 42.85
N ILE A 682 -1.54 52.64 42.82
CA ILE A 682 -1.17 53.36 41.59
C ILE A 682 0.31 53.72 41.70
N ASP A 683 1.13 53.10 40.84
CA ASP A 683 2.58 53.18 40.89
C ASP A 683 3.15 54.14 39.85
N PHE A 684 3.66 55.27 40.34
CA PHE A 684 4.45 56.24 39.59
C PHE A 684 5.96 56.17 39.89
N SER A 685 6.45 55.22 40.69
CA SER A 685 7.76 55.31 41.36
C SER A 685 8.99 55.15 40.44
N ASN A 686 8.87 54.53 39.26
CA ASN A 686 10.05 54.26 38.40
C ASN A 686 10.35 55.38 37.39
N GLY A 687 11.46 56.10 37.53
CA GLY A 687 11.95 57.05 36.51
C GLY A 687 11.87 58.54 36.89
N SER A 688 12.49 59.39 36.08
CA SER A 688 12.65 60.84 36.29
C SER A 688 11.79 61.71 35.37
N ASN A 689 11.23 61.09 34.32
CA ASN A 689 10.42 61.77 33.32
C ASN A 689 8.94 61.83 33.70
N VAL A 690 8.20 62.75 33.06
CA VAL A 690 6.78 62.97 33.30
C VAL A 690 5.98 61.70 32.99
N LYS A 691 5.08 61.35 33.92
CA LYS A 691 4.09 60.29 33.80
C LYS A 691 2.70 60.88 33.99
N SER A 692 1.70 60.30 33.34
CA SER A 692 0.30 60.68 33.55
C SER A 692 -0.61 59.46 33.55
N LEU A 693 -1.67 59.53 34.35
CA LEU A 693 -2.79 58.58 34.36
C LEU A 693 -4.11 59.36 34.28
#